data_AF-A0A0Q9WW87-F1
#
_entry.id   AF-A0A0Q9WW87-F1
#
_cell.length_a   1.000
_cell.length_b   1.000
_cell.length_c   1.000
_cell.angle_alpha   90.00
_cell.angle_beta   90.00
_cell.angle_gamma   90.00
#
_symmetry.space_group_name_H-M   'P 1'
#
loop_
_entity.id
_entity.type
_entity.pdbx_description
1 polymer ?
#
loop_
_entity_poly.entity_id
_entity_poly.type
_entity_poly.pdbx_seq_one_letter_code
_entity_poly.pdbx_strand_id
1 'polypeptide(L)'
;MQQKMSFQDDQIREISSEIEQHICRRQSEEIKVKEIKKEYEEKIKLTKMQKASYQKGMFQLEDLQSLCSNIKNWASDVEDDVKNAKRIVSRDAQLQKKLSETKRKSDLLFYRLDMEVKKRDDELQSIGEEEMAMNKILTLLNMSIVDANTDLEALQNEHRRLIQAWSEVIVAIQLRDRILSQVQNSIRSHKESIKLNNTGIEAIKKQIAKEMELNKKLESFKQRLADDTSSLKRDCQGEAEILLKLETKLEELPELLEGTEADLQIALREGLKFISEIRKLELTLDKYHKKKIETEETILKLAQEQLINNKASCYRLKLLNKAQENRRNIDLSLSKVQNQLGSAMLEVEKLRTVLFGIKRDNNDIVGHLNKSQNKSDALAANVKKIQIQIEIKLKRFEVLSNKIENLQKVLGETYGNPTELKIKQIEKSIHTRELQIREHQQFWIMLQNHFVNLSQKRGDQLNEIQVTRKQLSIIKQKSLKIDQELEVSEKKTKELMLDIQKHTAKLELLNDKIYKTRNLYDHEESEFEHEQTERSDKLKDTELHILSLERDITEMQSEIELYKDLVIDNHRQSLSWETKYKLIEETIRWSKAERSVCGDIGVMKNEIHRMNIRYNQLKRAQEKLVQDLEHCVIHREQIFVNATVKEHISVKLNKKNYSSQFHVKVNEVRNKLKVIQNEITHLSERRLIDDVNNIERMIYMLRRIQNDLKDVNEEDCSIQNQIEDGILLKHANLEQIIRKQNRSKAYGRLNCRKSQQKLARSEITIQLHSDKQNDVNSTMIEIVQTLLVDYPEKKTFFTKVLHVLKN
;
A
#
# COMPACT_ATOMS: atom_id res chain seq x y z
N MET A 1 -95.54 -129.54 171.33
CA MET A 1 -94.44 -130.15 170.57
C MET A 1 -94.26 -129.37 169.26
N GLN A 2 -93.30 -128.46 169.13
CA GLN A 2 -91.85 -128.69 169.00
C GLN A 2 -91.37 -129.26 167.64
N GLN A 3 -92.25 -129.77 166.77
CA GLN A 3 -91.85 -130.13 165.39
C GLN A 3 -92.20 -129.05 164.35
N LYS A 4 -93.22 -128.21 164.60
CA LYS A 4 -93.64 -127.21 163.61
C LYS A 4 -92.82 -125.90 163.62
N MET A 5 -92.12 -125.56 164.70
CA MET A 5 -91.30 -124.34 164.74
C MET A 5 -89.90 -124.54 164.14
N SER A 6 -89.20 -125.66 164.38
CA SER A 6 -87.87 -125.85 163.80
C SER A 6 -87.92 -125.90 162.26
N PHE A 7 -88.98 -126.46 161.68
CA PHE A 7 -89.19 -126.41 160.23
C PHE A 7 -89.32 -124.98 159.69
N GLN A 8 -89.84 -124.03 160.48
CA GLN A 8 -89.90 -122.61 160.09
C GLN A 8 -88.54 -121.91 160.30
N ASP A 9 -87.82 -122.21 161.39
CA ASP A 9 -86.48 -121.65 161.67
C ASP A 9 -85.39 -122.11 160.69
N ASP A 10 -85.53 -123.33 160.14
CA ASP A 10 -84.61 -123.87 159.13
C ASP A 10 -84.93 -123.31 157.72
N GLN A 11 -86.21 -123.23 157.32
CA GLN A 11 -86.60 -122.57 156.06
C GLN A 11 -86.19 -121.09 156.00
N ILE A 12 -86.28 -120.35 157.11
CA ILE A 12 -85.86 -118.94 157.17
C ILE A 12 -84.34 -118.80 156.98
N ARG A 13 -83.52 -119.74 157.48
CA ARG A 13 -82.07 -119.73 157.26
C ARG A 13 -81.68 -120.08 155.83
N GLU A 14 -82.36 -121.05 155.20
CA GLU A 14 -82.14 -121.40 153.80
C GLU A 14 -82.43 -120.20 152.87
N ILE A 15 -83.59 -119.55 153.03
CA ILE A 15 -83.97 -118.36 152.24
C ILE A 15 -83.02 -117.17 152.49
N SER A 16 -82.54 -116.99 153.73
CA SER A 16 -81.58 -115.92 154.05
C SER A 16 -80.24 -116.11 153.31
N SER A 17 -79.77 -117.36 153.19
CA SER A 17 -78.54 -117.69 152.46
C SER A 17 -78.65 -117.44 150.96
N GLU A 18 -79.81 -117.67 150.34
CA GLU A 18 -80.04 -117.34 148.92
C GLU A 18 -80.03 -115.83 148.68
N ILE A 19 -80.64 -115.05 149.58
CA ILE A 19 -80.69 -113.59 149.49
C ILE A 19 -79.29 -112.97 149.52
N GLU A 20 -78.40 -113.41 150.42
CA GLU A 20 -77.02 -112.94 150.47
C GLU A 20 -76.25 -113.27 149.17
N GLN A 21 -76.41 -114.50 148.63
CA GLN A 21 -75.83 -114.87 147.33
C GLN A 21 -76.29 -113.95 146.19
N HIS A 22 -77.58 -113.60 146.16
CA HIS A 22 -78.12 -112.70 145.15
C HIS A 22 -77.63 -111.25 145.30
N ILE A 23 -77.45 -110.75 146.52
CA ILE A 23 -76.89 -109.41 146.79
C ILE A 23 -75.42 -109.34 146.32
N CYS A 24 -74.59 -110.32 146.65
CA CYS A 24 -73.20 -110.38 146.20
C CYS A 24 -73.08 -110.46 144.67
N ARG A 25 -73.92 -111.26 144.00
CA ARG A 25 -73.98 -111.27 142.52
C ARG A 25 -74.29 -109.86 141.98
N ARG A 26 -75.34 -109.19 142.48
CA ARG A 26 -75.75 -107.86 142.00
C ARG A 26 -74.64 -106.81 142.12
N GLN A 27 -73.92 -106.79 143.25
CA GLN A 27 -72.81 -105.88 143.46
C GLN A 27 -71.66 -106.11 142.47
N SER A 28 -71.33 -107.37 142.16
CA SER A 28 -70.27 -107.68 141.19
C SER A 28 -70.62 -107.29 139.74
N GLU A 29 -71.90 -107.36 139.34
CA GLU A 29 -72.37 -106.86 138.04
C GLU A 29 -72.40 -105.33 137.98
N GLU A 30 -72.85 -104.65 139.05
CA GLU A 30 -72.85 -103.17 139.11
C GLU A 30 -71.46 -102.54 138.99
N ILE A 31 -70.41 -103.24 139.43
CA ILE A 31 -69.01 -102.80 139.27
C ILE A 31 -68.57 -102.91 137.80
N LYS A 32 -68.75 -104.07 137.16
CA LYS A 32 -68.40 -104.28 135.73
C LYS A 32 -69.06 -103.25 134.81
N VAL A 33 -70.34 -102.93 135.07
CA VAL A 33 -71.10 -101.94 134.27
C VAL A 33 -70.53 -100.52 134.43
N LYS A 34 -69.95 -100.16 135.59
CA LYS A 34 -69.28 -98.87 135.79
C LYS A 34 -67.93 -98.79 135.07
N GLU A 35 -67.19 -99.89 135.01
CA GLU A 35 -65.91 -99.97 134.29
C GLU A 35 -66.12 -99.84 132.77
N ILE A 36 -67.03 -100.63 132.20
CA ILE A 36 -67.36 -100.58 130.76
C ILE A 36 -67.85 -99.19 130.33
N LYS A 37 -68.60 -98.47 131.18
CA LYS A 37 -69.02 -97.09 130.88
C LYS A 37 -67.85 -96.11 130.77
N LYS A 38 -66.82 -96.23 131.63
CA LYS A 38 -65.62 -95.38 131.54
C LYS A 38 -64.87 -95.59 130.23
N GLU A 39 -64.61 -96.84 129.85
CA GLU A 39 -63.91 -97.15 128.59
C GLU A 39 -64.62 -96.56 127.36
N TYR A 40 -65.96 -96.58 127.37
CA TYR A 40 -66.76 -96.08 126.25
C TYR A 40 -66.69 -94.54 126.13
N GLU A 41 -66.72 -93.82 127.27
CA GLU A 41 -66.55 -92.37 127.29
C GLU A 41 -65.14 -91.93 126.83
N GLU A 42 -64.10 -92.69 127.19
CA GLU A 42 -62.73 -92.43 126.75
C GLU A 42 -62.56 -92.66 125.25
N LYS A 43 -63.11 -93.74 124.70
CA LYS A 43 -63.14 -93.99 123.24
C LYS A 43 -63.85 -92.86 122.48
N ILE A 44 -64.97 -92.34 122.98
CA ILE A 44 -65.67 -91.19 122.37
C ILE A 44 -64.80 -89.93 122.34
N LYS A 45 -64.04 -89.64 123.41
CA LYS A 45 -63.12 -88.49 123.46
C LYS A 45 -62.00 -88.64 122.43
N LEU A 46 -61.40 -89.83 122.33
CA LEU A 46 -60.32 -90.12 121.37
C LEU A 46 -60.76 -89.89 119.92
N THR A 47 -61.93 -90.43 119.52
CA THR A 47 -62.45 -90.27 118.15
C THR A 47 -62.77 -88.81 117.81
N LYS A 48 -63.25 -88.01 118.78
CA LYS A 48 -63.46 -86.56 118.56
C LYS A 48 -62.13 -85.81 118.32
N MET A 49 -61.09 -86.13 119.08
CA MET A 49 -59.75 -85.52 118.88
C MET A 49 -59.16 -85.88 117.51
N GLN A 50 -59.25 -87.13 117.09
CA GLN A 50 -58.78 -87.57 115.77
C GLN A 50 -59.51 -86.85 114.62
N LYS A 51 -60.84 -86.71 114.72
CA LYS A 51 -61.64 -86.03 113.68
C LYS A 51 -61.30 -84.53 113.55
N ALA A 52 -61.04 -83.85 114.66
CA ALA A 52 -60.58 -82.46 114.65
C ALA A 52 -59.17 -82.33 114.04
N SER A 53 -58.26 -83.26 114.35
CA SER A 53 -56.92 -83.28 113.76
C SER A 53 -56.95 -83.49 112.24
N TYR A 54 -57.83 -84.36 111.73
CA TYR A 54 -58.01 -84.58 110.29
C TYR A 54 -58.49 -83.31 109.57
N GLN A 55 -59.51 -82.62 110.11
CA GLN A 55 -60.02 -81.38 109.52
C GLN A 55 -58.96 -80.27 109.47
N LYS A 56 -58.12 -80.15 110.51
CA LYS A 56 -56.99 -79.21 110.50
C LYS A 56 -55.96 -79.56 109.42
N GLY A 57 -55.68 -80.84 109.20
CA GLY A 57 -54.79 -81.31 108.14
C GLY A 57 -55.32 -81.03 106.73
N MET A 58 -56.64 -81.12 106.51
CA MET A 58 -57.26 -80.79 105.22
C MET A 58 -57.17 -79.29 104.89
N PHE A 59 -57.48 -78.40 105.83
CA PHE A 59 -57.29 -76.95 105.62
C PHE A 59 -55.83 -76.61 105.29
N GLN A 60 -54.87 -77.20 106.02
CA GLN A 60 -53.44 -77.01 105.73
C GLN A 60 -53.03 -77.55 104.34
N LEU A 61 -53.69 -78.59 103.83
CA LEU A 61 -53.45 -79.10 102.48
C LEU A 61 -54.01 -78.13 101.42
N GLU A 62 -55.22 -77.60 101.61
CA GLU A 62 -55.84 -76.63 100.70
C GLU A 62 -55.05 -75.31 100.65
N ASP A 63 -54.62 -74.79 101.82
CA ASP A 63 -53.73 -73.63 101.92
C ASP A 63 -52.43 -73.85 101.13
N LEU A 64 -51.73 -74.97 101.36
CA LEU A 64 -50.49 -75.31 100.65
C LEU A 64 -50.71 -75.53 99.15
N GLN A 65 -51.85 -76.10 98.74
CA GLN A 65 -52.17 -76.31 97.34
C GLN A 65 -52.47 -74.99 96.61
N SER A 66 -53.11 -74.03 97.29
CA SER A 66 -53.27 -72.66 96.79
C SER A 66 -51.92 -71.93 96.66
N LEU A 67 -51.04 -72.08 97.65
CA LEU A 67 -49.69 -71.49 97.65
C LEU A 67 -48.83 -72.04 96.50
N CYS A 68 -48.85 -73.35 96.27
CA CYS A 68 -48.17 -73.98 95.14
C CYS A 68 -48.70 -73.48 93.77
N SER A 69 -50.00 -73.21 93.66
CA SER A 69 -50.59 -72.61 92.46
C SER A 69 -50.07 -71.17 92.23
N ASN A 70 -50.10 -70.35 93.28
CA ASN A 70 -49.63 -68.97 93.24
C ASN A 70 -48.13 -68.86 92.91
N ILE A 71 -47.29 -69.70 93.54
CA ILE A 71 -45.85 -69.79 93.23
C ILE A 71 -45.61 -70.19 91.77
N LYS A 72 -46.42 -71.11 91.22
CA LYS A 72 -46.29 -71.53 89.82
C LYS A 72 -46.68 -70.41 88.85
N ASN A 73 -47.69 -69.61 89.17
CA ASN A 73 -48.07 -68.44 88.38
C ASN A 73 -46.96 -67.38 88.43
N TRP A 74 -46.49 -66.99 89.63
CA TRP A 74 -45.37 -66.04 89.79
C TRP A 74 -44.09 -66.49 89.09
N ALA A 75 -43.79 -67.80 89.07
CA ALA A 75 -42.66 -68.33 88.31
C ALA A 75 -42.83 -68.14 86.80
N SER A 76 -44.05 -68.28 86.26
CA SER A 76 -44.36 -68.02 84.85
C SER A 76 -44.27 -66.53 84.52
N ASP A 77 -44.83 -65.67 85.38
CA ASP A 77 -44.79 -64.21 85.22
C ASP A 77 -43.34 -63.71 85.17
N VAL A 78 -42.50 -64.16 86.11
CA VAL A 78 -41.07 -63.84 86.17
C VAL A 78 -40.30 -64.42 84.97
N GLU A 79 -40.66 -65.61 84.46
CA GLU A 79 -40.02 -66.16 83.26
C GLU A 79 -40.34 -65.32 82.01
N ASP A 80 -41.56 -64.83 81.87
CA ASP A 80 -41.98 -63.99 80.75
C ASP A 80 -41.45 -62.55 80.87
N ASP A 81 -41.34 -61.99 82.07
CA ASP A 81 -40.61 -60.74 82.30
C ASP A 81 -39.12 -60.88 81.98
N VAL A 82 -38.48 -62.00 82.34
CA VAL A 82 -37.08 -62.28 81.96
C VAL A 82 -36.94 -62.45 80.44
N LYS A 83 -37.92 -63.04 79.74
CA LYS A 83 -37.95 -63.07 78.26
C LYS A 83 -38.10 -61.66 77.68
N ASN A 84 -38.98 -60.84 78.24
CA ASN A 84 -39.19 -59.45 77.79
C ASN A 84 -37.95 -58.58 78.03
N ALA A 85 -37.32 -58.65 79.20
CA ALA A 85 -36.06 -58.00 79.49
C ALA A 85 -34.95 -58.44 78.52
N LYS A 86 -34.80 -59.74 78.24
CA LYS A 86 -33.86 -60.25 77.22
C LYS A 86 -34.15 -59.72 75.82
N ARG A 87 -35.42 -59.59 75.41
CA ARG A 87 -35.81 -58.97 74.13
C ARG A 87 -35.46 -57.48 74.07
N ILE A 88 -35.67 -56.74 75.17
CA ILE A 88 -35.34 -55.32 75.29
C ILE A 88 -33.82 -55.13 75.20
N VAL A 89 -33.04 -55.81 76.05
CA VAL A 89 -31.56 -55.74 76.03
C VAL A 89 -30.99 -56.13 74.66
N SER A 90 -31.56 -57.13 73.99
CA SER A 90 -31.15 -57.51 72.62
C SER A 90 -31.47 -56.44 71.59
N ARG A 91 -32.64 -55.78 71.68
CA ARG A 91 -33.02 -54.65 70.83
C ARG A 91 -32.11 -53.44 71.08
N ASP A 92 -31.82 -53.14 72.33
CA ASP A 92 -31.01 -51.98 72.72
C ASP A 92 -29.55 -52.18 72.32
N ALA A 93 -28.99 -53.39 72.45
CA ALA A 93 -27.69 -53.75 71.90
C ALA A 93 -27.63 -53.59 70.37
N GLN A 94 -28.70 -53.96 69.64
CA GLN A 94 -28.79 -53.73 68.19
C GLN A 94 -28.92 -52.24 67.84
N LEU A 95 -29.67 -51.46 68.61
CA LEU A 95 -29.79 -50.00 68.44
C LEU A 95 -28.46 -49.30 68.74
N GLN A 96 -27.78 -49.65 69.82
CA GLN A 96 -26.49 -49.09 70.19
C GLN A 96 -25.38 -49.46 69.18
N LYS A 97 -25.42 -50.66 68.59
CA LYS A 97 -24.57 -51.03 67.45
C LYS A 97 -24.88 -50.18 66.21
N LYS A 98 -26.16 -49.98 65.87
CA LYS A 98 -26.54 -49.09 64.75
C LYS A 98 -26.09 -47.65 64.98
N LEU A 99 -26.23 -47.15 66.21
CA LEU A 99 -25.79 -45.80 66.62
C LEU A 99 -24.26 -45.63 66.58
N SER A 100 -23.48 -46.64 66.98
CA SER A 100 -22.02 -46.58 66.85
C SER A 100 -21.56 -46.67 65.39
N GLU A 101 -22.27 -47.45 64.56
CA GLU A 101 -22.03 -47.49 63.11
C GLU A 101 -22.39 -46.18 62.39
N THR A 102 -23.48 -45.51 62.74
CA THR A 102 -23.82 -44.18 62.18
C THR A 102 -22.90 -43.10 62.70
N LYS A 103 -22.56 -43.09 63.99
CA LYS A 103 -21.57 -42.16 64.56
C LYS A 103 -20.21 -42.30 63.88
N ARG A 104 -19.70 -43.54 63.71
CA ARG A 104 -18.44 -43.80 62.98
C ARG A 104 -18.49 -43.30 61.53
N LYS A 105 -19.63 -43.43 60.83
CA LYS A 105 -19.81 -42.87 59.48
C LYS A 105 -19.78 -41.33 59.49
N SER A 106 -20.43 -40.71 60.48
CA SER A 106 -20.42 -39.26 60.67
C SER A 106 -19.02 -38.73 60.99
N ASP A 107 -18.26 -39.41 61.83
CA ASP A 107 -16.91 -38.99 62.23
C ASP A 107 -15.90 -39.14 61.08
N LEU A 108 -16.04 -40.18 60.26
CA LEU A 108 -15.29 -40.31 59.01
C LEU A 108 -15.63 -39.19 58.00
N LEU A 109 -16.89 -38.75 57.94
CA LEU A 109 -17.30 -37.63 57.11
C LEU A 109 -16.75 -36.30 57.64
N PHE A 110 -16.84 -36.04 58.95
CA PHE A 110 -16.24 -34.85 59.57
C PHE A 110 -14.73 -34.79 59.36
N TYR A 111 -14.01 -35.91 59.51
CA TYR A 111 -12.57 -35.96 59.21
C TYR A 111 -12.25 -35.65 57.75
N ARG A 112 -13.05 -36.17 56.79
CA ARG A 112 -12.88 -35.83 55.37
C ARG A 112 -13.14 -34.36 55.09
N LEU A 113 -14.16 -33.76 55.72
CA LEU A 113 -14.47 -32.34 55.56
C LEU A 113 -13.39 -31.46 56.19
N ASP A 114 -12.87 -31.80 57.37
CA ASP A 114 -11.76 -31.11 58.04
C ASP A 114 -10.46 -31.17 57.22
N MET A 115 -10.16 -32.31 56.59
CA MET A 115 -9.03 -32.45 55.65
C MET A 115 -9.22 -31.64 54.36
N GLU A 116 -10.43 -31.59 53.80
CA GLU A 116 -10.72 -30.81 52.59
C GLU A 116 -10.76 -29.30 52.87
N VAL A 117 -11.19 -28.89 54.06
CA VAL A 117 -11.09 -27.49 54.55
C VAL A 117 -9.63 -27.08 54.68
N LYS A 118 -8.79 -27.88 55.36
CA LYS A 118 -7.34 -27.60 55.45
C LYS A 118 -6.68 -27.48 54.07
N LYS A 119 -7.06 -28.37 53.14
CA LYS A 119 -6.60 -28.28 51.74
C LYS A 119 -7.04 -26.98 51.04
N ARG A 120 -8.27 -26.49 51.30
CA ARG A 120 -8.72 -25.17 50.81
C ARG A 120 -7.96 -24.02 51.48
N ASP A 121 -7.69 -24.12 52.77
CA ASP A 121 -6.95 -23.08 53.52
C ASP A 121 -5.48 -22.99 53.05
N ASP A 122 -4.82 -24.13 52.80
CA ASP A 122 -3.49 -24.22 52.19
C ASP A 122 -3.49 -23.63 50.75
N GLU A 123 -4.49 -23.99 49.93
CA GLU A 123 -4.69 -23.44 48.58
C GLU A 123 -4.92 -21.91 48.61
N LEU A 124 -5.71 -21.41 49.56
CA LEU A 124 -5.96 -19.98 49.76
C LEU A 124 -4.71 -19.23 50.25
N GLN A 125 -3.90 -19.82 51.14
CA GLN A 125 -2.64 -19.19 51.56
C GLN A 125 -1.67 -19.06 50.38
N SER A 126 -1.52 -20.09 49.55
CA SER A 126 -0.68 -20.03 48.35
C SER A 126 -1.11 -18.89 47.42
N ILE A 127 -2.42 -18.76 47.16
CA ILE A 127 -2.97 -17.68 46.32
C ILE A 127 -2.73 -16.30 46.96
N GLY A 128 -2.86 -16.16 48.28
CA GLY A 128 -2.57 -14.90 48.98
C GLY A 128 -1.09 -14.51 48.98
N GLU A 129 -0.18 -15.49 49.03
CA GLU A 129 1.26 -15.25 48.88
C GLU A 129 1.63 -14.85 47.44
N GLU A 130 1.02 -15.49 46.43
CA GLU A 130 1.12 -15.09 45.02
C GLU A 130 0.56 -13.67 44.78
N GLU A 131 -0.59 -13.33 45.34
CA GLU A 131 -1.18 -12.00 45.24
C GLU A 131 -0.27 -10.93 45.88
N MET A 132 0.31 -11.21 47.06
CA MET A 132 1.28 -10.31 47.70
C MET A 132 2.58 -10.19 46.89
N ALA A 133 3.03 -11.23 46.19
CA ALA A 133 4.18 -11.15 45.29
C ALA A 133 3.86 -10.31 44.05
N MET A 134 2.70 -10.53 43.42
CA MET A 134 2.26 -9.79 42.24
C MET A 134 2.01 -8.30 42.56
N ASN A 135 1.41 -7.98 43.71
CA ASN A 135 1.25 -6.61 44.17
C ASN A 135 2.60 -5.90 44.38
N LYS A 136 3.63 -6.60 44.90
CA LYS A 136 5.00 -6.04 44.99
C LYS A 136 5.58 -5.74 43.61
N ILE A 137 5.46 -6.68 42.66
CA ILE A 137 5.90 -6.49 41.26
C ILE A 137 5.16 -5.29 40.63
N LEU A 138 3.86 -5.18 40.84
CA LEU A 138 3.03 -4.07 40.32
C LEU A 138 3.42 -2.73 40.94
N THR A 139 3.74 -2.66 42.24
CA THR A 139 4.25 -1.42 42.84
C THR A 139 5.62 -1.01 42.29
N LEU A 140 6.55 -1.96 42.09
CA LEU A 140 7.85 -1.68 41.47
C LEU A 140 7.72 -1.24 40.01
N LEU A 141 6.80 -1.85 39.25
CA LEU A 141 6.50 -1.45 37.88
C LEU A 141 5.89 -0.04 37.83
N ASN A 142 4.97 0.28 38.73
CA ASN A 142 4.39 1.62 38.84
C ASN A 142 5.45 2.68 39.23
N MET A 143 6.39 2.36 40.12
CA MET A 143 7.53 3.24 40.41
C MET A 143 8.38 3.49 39.16
N SER A 144 8.76 2.42 38.45
CA SER A 144 9.52 2.52 37.19
C SER A 144 8.80 3.35 36.10
N ILE A 145 7.46 3.24 36.02
CA ILE A 145 6.63 4.06 35.13
C ILE A 145 6.61 5.54 35.58
N VAL A 146 6.55 5.82 36.88
CA VAL A 146 6.63 7.20 37.41
C VAL A 146 8.02 7.80 37.11
N ASP A 147 9.09 7.07 37.41
CA ASP A 147 10.47 7.51 37.14
C ASP A 147 10.67 7.83 35.65
N ALA A 148 10.27 6.91 34.76
CA ALA A 148 10.33 7.11 33.30
C ALA A 148 9.49 8.30 32.81
N ASN A 149 8.33 8.57 33.43
CA ASN A 149 7.54 9.77 33.13
C ASN A 149 8.26 11.05 33.58
N THR A 150 8.92 11.06 34.73
CA THR A 150 9.70 12.23 35.18
C THR A 150 10.91 12.51 34.28
N ASP A 151 11.59 11.47 33.78
CA ASP A 151 12.64 11.61 32.76
C ASP A 151 12.10 12.16 31.43
N LEU A 152 10.92 11.71 31.00
CA LEU A 152 10.26 12.25 29.80
C LEU A 152 9.87 13.73 29.95
N GLU A 153 9.36 14.14 31.12
CA GLU A 153 9.09 15.55 31.42
C GLU A 153 10.38 16.39 31.45
N ALA A 154 11.46 15.87 32.04
CA ALA A 154 12.76 16.53 32.04
C ALA A 154 13.30 16.74 30.61
N LEU A 155 13.26 15.70 29.77
CA LEU A 155 13.64 15.77 28.36
C LEU A 155 12.76 16.73 27.56
N GLN A 156 11.45 16.77 27.81
CA GLN A 156 10.54 17.71 27.14
C GLN A 156 10.83 19.17 27.54
N ASN A 157 11.19 19.40 28.80
CA ASN A 157 11.58 20.73 29.30
C ASN A 157 12.92 21.20 28.71
N GLU A 158 13.92 20.33 28.61
CA GLU A 158 15.19 20.64 27.91
C GLU A 158 14.97 20.86 26.41
N HIS A 159 14.12 20.08 25.75
CA HIS A 159 13.76 20.30 24.36
C HIS A 159 13.11 21.68 24.14
N ARG A 160 12.22 22.10 25.05
CA ARG A 160 11.60 23.45 25.02
C ARG A 160 12.64 24.56 25.22
N ARG A 161 13.56 24.40 26.18
CA ARG A 161 14.70 25.33 26.41
C ARG A 161 15.58 25.44 25.18
N LEU A 162 15.92 24.31 24.56
CA LEU A 162 16.75 24.25 23.36
C LEU A 162 16.07 24.96 22.16
N ILE A 163 14.78 24.73 21.93
CA ILE A 163 14.00 25.44 20.90
C ILE A 163 14.02 26.96 21.14
N GLN A 164 13.83 27.41 22.39
CA GLN A 164 13.89 28.83 22.72
C GLN A 164 15.27 29.43 22.40
N ALA A 165 16.35 28.78 22.84
CA ALA A 165 17.71 29.24 22.56
C ALA A 165 18.03 29.29 21.06
N TRP A 166 17.58 28.30 20.27
CA TRP A 166 17.69 28.33 18.81
C TRP A 166 16.89 29.48 18.19
N SER A 167 15.69 29.77 18.68
CA SER A 167 14.87 30.91 18.24
C SER A 167 15.57 32.25 18.50
N GLU A 168 16.15 32.43 19.70
CA GLU A 168 16.93 33.61 20.07
C GLU A 168 18.17 33.79 19.17
N VAL A 169 18.87 32.70 18.85
CA VAL A 169 20.00 32.70 17.89
C VAL A 169 19.54 33.09 16.48
N ILE A 170 18.40 32.57 16.01
CA ILE A 170 17.83 32.94 14.70
C ILE A 170 17.49 34.43 14.64
N VAL A 171 16.87 34.98 15.69
CA VAL A 171 16.57 36.43 15.79
C VAL A 171 17.85 37.25 15.81
N ALA A 172 18.89 36.82 16.53
CA ALA A 172 20.19 37.49 16.55
C ALA A 172 20.88 37.51 15.17
N ILE A 173 20.77 36.43 14.39
CA ILE A 173 21.27 36.35 13.01
C ILE A 173 20.48 37.32 12.11
N GLN A 174 19.14 37.31 12.16
CA GLN A 174 18.30 38.22 11.37
C GLN A 174 18.58 39.71 11.67
N LEU A 175 18.80 40.07 12.95
CA LEU A 175 19.21 41.41 13.34
C LEU A 175 20.59 41.78 12.77
N ARG A 176 21.56 40.86 12.81
CA ARG A 176 22.90 41.05 12.27
C ARG A 176 22.87 41.25 10.75
N ASP A 177 22.08 40.48 10.02
CA ASP A 177 21.91 40.62 8.57
C ASP A 177 21.19 41.91 8.18
N ARG A 178 20.20 42.35 8.99
CA ARG A 178 19.55 43.66 8.81
C ARG A 178 20.54 44.82 8.96
N ILE A 179 21.40 44.79 9.99
CA ILE A 179 22.46 45.78 10.20
C ILE A 179 23.48 45.74 9.06
N LEU A 180 23.91 44.55 8.64
CA LEU A 180 24.84 44.36 7.53
C LEU A 180 24.27 44.90 6.20
N SER A 181 22.98 44.71 5.95
CA SER A 181 22.26 45.29 4.80
C SER A 181 22.22 46.82 4.85
N GLN A 182 21.92 47.41 6.00
CA GLN A 182 21.96 48.87 6.20
C GLN A 182 23.35 49.45 5.94
N VAL A 183 24.41 48.82 6.48
CA VAL A 183 25.81 49.22 6.25
C VAL A 183 26.18 49.07 4.78
N GLN A 184 25.78 48.00 4.10
CA GLN A 184 26.01 47.87 2.64
C GLN A 184 25.32 48.98 1.83
N ASN A 185 24.11 49.39 2.20
CA ASN A 185 23.37 50.43 1.49
C ASN A 185 23.99 51.82 1.73
N SER A 186 24.44 52.13 2.95
CA SER A 186 25.27 53.32 3.23
C SER A 186 26.54 53.32 2.37
N ILE A 187 27.26 52.20 2.30
CA ILE A 187 28.47 52.06 1.47
C ILE A 187 28.18 52.25 -0.03
N ARG A 188 26.99 51.87 -0.53
CA ARG A 188 26.57 52.16 -1.92
C ARG A 188 26.33 53.65 -2.13
N SER A 189 25.54 54.29 -1.26
CA SER A 189 25.25 55.73 -1.32
C SER A 189 26.52 56.58 -1.28
N HIS A 190 27.47 56.28 -0.38
CA HIS A 190 28.76 56.98 -0.35
C HIS A 190 29.59 56.74 -1.63
N LYS A 191 29.57 55.54 -2.21
CA LYS A 191 30.24 55.28 -3.50
C LYS A 191 29.58 56.01 -4.68
N GLU A 192 28.28 56.23 -4.64
CA GLU A 192 27.53 57.02 -5.63
C GLU A 192 27.80 58.52 -5.47
N SER A 193 27.83 59.04 -4.25
CA SER A 193 28.30 60.40 -3.95
C SER A 193 29.73 60.64 -4.43
N ILE A 194 30.66 59.71 -4.17
CA ILE A 194 32.05 59.80 -4.67
C ILE A 194 32.11 59.78 -6.21
N LYS A 195 31.28 58.98 -6.89
CA LYS A 195 31.17 59.02 -8.36
C LYS A 195 30.68 60.37 -8.85
N LEU A 196 29.60 60.90 -8.27
CA LEU A 196 29.03 62.20 -8.64
C LEU A 196 30.04 63.33 -8.45
N ASN A 197 30.73 63.36 -7.30
CA ASN A 197 31.79 64.33 -7.02
C ASN A 197 32.95 64.20 -8.03
N ASN A 198 33.38 62.99 -8.38
CA ASN A 198 34.40 62.77 -9.40
C ASN A 198 33.95 63.26 -10.78
N THR A 199 32.70 62.99 -11.20
CA THR A 199 32.17 63.53 -12.46
C THR A 199 32.04 65.06 -12.46
N GLY A 200 31.74 65.66 -11.31
CA GLY A 200 31.78 67.12 -11.11
C GLY A 200 33.20 67.68 -11.26
N ILE A 201 34.19 67.04 -10.63
CA ILE A 201 35.61 67.39 -10.76
C ILE A 201 36.08 67.25 -12.22
N GLU A 202 35.65 66.22 -12.95
CA GLU A 202 35.96 66.05 -14.38
C GLU A 202 35.27 67.10 -15.26
N ALA A 203 34.02 67.47 -14.96
CA ALA A 203 33.32 68.56 -15.66
C ALA A 203 34.01 69.91 -15.42
N ILE A 204 34.38 70.22 -14.19
CA ILE A 204 35.13 71.42 -13.81
C ILE A 204 36.51 71.43 -14.51
N LYS A 205 37.25 70.31 -14.52
CA LYS A 205 38.52 70.19 -15.27
C LYS A 205 38.34 70.43 -16.77
N LYS A 206 37.26 69.93 -17.37
CA LYS A 206 36.92 70.19 -18.79
C LYS A 206 36.59 71.66 -19.04
N GLN A 207 35.90 72.34 -18.11
CA GLN A 207 35.66 73.79 -18.24
C GLN A 207 36.96 74.59 -18.09
N ILE A 208 37.78 74.31 -17.07
CA ILE A 208 39.10 74.94 -16.89
C ILE A 208 39.98 74.73 -18.15
N ALA A 209 39.94 73.57 -18.78
CA ALA A 209 40.64 73.32 -20.05
C ALA A 209 40.14 74.22 -21.19
N LYS A 210 38.82 74.43 -21.32
CA LYS A 210 38.25 75.39 -22.29
C LYS A 210 38.66 76.82 -21.98
N GLU A 211 38.56 77.26 -20.72
CA GLU A 211 38.97 78.62 -20.32
C GLU A 211 40.47 78.84 -20.57
N MET A 212 41.33 77.86 -20.32
CA MET A 212 42.75 77.93 -20.68
C MET A 212 42.98 78.01 -22.19
N GLU A 213 42.16 77.35 -23.02
CA GLU A 213 42.25 77.44 -24.48
C GLU A 213 41.74 78.79 -25.00
N LEU A 214 40.65 79.31 -24.43
CA LEU A 214 40.14 80.66 -24.70
C LEU A 214 41.16 81.73 -24.28
N ASN A 215 41.75 81.61 -23.09
CA ASN A 215 42.79 82.51 -22.61
C ASN A 215 44.04 82.50 -23.51
N LYS A 216 44.46 81.32 -24.00
CA LYS A 216 45.55 81.22 -25.00
C LYS A 216 45.18 81.93 -26.32
N LYS A 217 43.94 81.81 -26.79
CA LYS A 217 43.45 82.51 -27.98
C LYS A 217 43.42 84.03 -27.75
N LEU A 218 42.91 84.48 -26.61
CA LEU A 218 42.86 85.90 -26.22
C LEU A 218 44.26 86.50 -26.07
N GLU A 219 45.21 85.80 -25.42
CA GLU A 219 46.59 86.28 -25.30
C GLU A 219 47.29 86.33 -26.68
N SER A 220 47.05 85.35 -27.57
CA SER A 220 47.56 85.40 -28.95
C SER A 220 46.94 86.52 -29.80
N PHE A 221 45.69 86.89 -29.51
CA PHE A 221 44.99 88.00 -30.17
C PHE A 221 45.45 89.37 -29.62
N LYS A 222 45.65 89.46 -28.30
CA LYS A 222 46.26 90.61 -27.62
C LYS A 222 47.70 90.86 -28.06
N GLN A 223 48.50 89.80 -28.24
CA GLN A 223 49.84 89.89 -28.83
C GLN A 223 49.75 90.48 -30.25
N ARG A 224 48.89 89.93 -31.11
CA ARG A 224 48.68 90.49 -32.46
C ARG A 224 48.23 91.94 -32.43
N LEU A 225 47.25 92.31 -31.59
CA LEU A 225 46.84 93.71 -31.45
C LEU A 225 47.96 94.62 -30.94
N ALA A 226 48.87 94.14 -30.10
CA ALA A 226 50.05 94.89 -29.69
C ALA A 226 51.05 95.06 -30.85
N ASP A 227 51.26 94.01 -31.65
CA ASP A 227 52.09 94.05 -32.85
C ASP A 227 51.49 95.02 -33.89
N ASP A 228 50.19 94.92 -34.19
CA ASP A 228 49.41 95.81 -35.07
C ASP A 228 49.43 97.27 -34.58
N THR A 229 49.32 97.48 -33.27
CA THR A 229 49.46 98.83 -32.66
C THR A 229 50.89 99.35 -32.81
N SER A 230 51.90 98.47 -32.83
CA SER A 230 53.29 98.84 -33.01
C SER A 230 53.68 99.16 -34.46
N SER A 231 52.96 98.60 -35.46
CA SER A 231 53.06 99.05 -36.85
C SER A 231 52.29 100.35 -37.04
N LEU A 232 51.01 100.43 -36.63
CA LEU A 232 50.20 101.65 -36.78
C LEU A 232 50.87 102.89 -36.16
N LYS A 233 51.53 102.78 -35.00
CA LYS A 233 52.31 103.89 -34.42
C LYS A 233 53.49 104.33 -35.29
N ARG A 234 54.14 103.39 -35.97
CA ARG A 234 55.29 103.61 -36.86
C ARG A 234 54.84 104.21 -38.20
N ASP A 235 53.71 103.73 -38.70
CA ASP A 235 53.07 104.21 -39.92
C ASP A 235 52.57 105.65 -39.71
N CYS A 236 51.91 105.94 -38.59
CA CYS A 236 51.54 107.31 -38.20
C CYS A 236 52.75 108.23 -37.98
N GLN A 237 53.91 107.72 -37.54
CA GLN A 237 55.14 108.51 -37.48
C GLN A 237 55.66 108.84 -38.89
N GLY A 238 55.60 107.89 -39.83
CA GLY A 238 55.93 108.12 -41.24
C GLY A 238 55.02 109.15 -41.90
N GLU A 239 53.69 109.04 -41.71
CA GLU A 239 52.72 110.01 -42.24
C GLU A 239 52.87 111.41 -41.61
N ALA A 240 53.21 111.51 -40.33
CA ALA A 240 53.53 112.80 -39.70
C ALA A 240 54.79 113.44 -40.30
N GLU A 241 55.82 112.65 -40.59
CA GLU A 241 56.99 113.11 -41.34
C GLU A 241 56.67 113.53 -42.79
N ILE A 242 55.68 112.90 -43.43
CA ILE A 242 55.25 113.25 -44.79
C ILE A 242 54.44 114.55 -44.79
N LEU A 243 53.51 114.72 -43.84
CA LEU A 243 52.76 115.96 -43.64
C LEU A 243 53.67 117.16 -43.42
N LEU A 244 54.66 117.04 -42.52
CA LEU A 244 55.59 118.14 -42.24
C LEU A 244 56.44 118.52 -43.47
N LYS A 245 56.77 117.55 -44.34
CA LYS A 245 57.45 117.77 -45.64
C LYS A 245 56.52 118.29 -46.76
N LEU A 246 55.21 118.32 -46.52
CA LEU A 246 54.21 118.92 -47.41
C LEU A 246 53.81 120.32 -46.94
N GLU A 247 53.75 120.57 -45.64
CA GLU A 247 53.53 121.89 -45.06
C GLU A 247 54.62 122.88 -45.48
N THR A 248 55.91 122.51 -45.36
CA THR A 248 57.02 123.37 -45.83
C THR A 248 56.95 123.66 -47.33
N LYS A 249 56.45 122.71 -48.14
CA LYS A 249 56.26 122.92 -49.58
C LYS A 249 55.05 123.77 -49.93
N LEU A 250 54.09 123.87 -49.02
CA LEU A 250 52.91 124.72 -49.18
C LEU A 250 53.25 126.19 -48.85
N GLU A 251 54.22 126.41 -47.95
CA GLU A 251 54.82 127.72 -47.68
C GLU A 251 55.68 128.24 -48.85
N GLU A 252 56.28 127.37 -49.67
CA GLU A 252 57.08 127.72 -50.87
C GLU A 252 56.23 128.15 -52.09
N LEU A 253 54.94 127.82 -52.14
CA LEU A 253 54.08 128.04 -53.33
C LEU A 253 53.80 129.52 -53.70
N PRO A 254 53.63 130.48 -52.76
CA PRO A 254 53.33 131.87 -53.11
C PRO A 254 54.45 132.56 -53.91
N GLU A 255 55.72 132.37 -53.53
CA GLU A 255 56.86 132.98 -54.23
C GLU A 255 57.01 132.43 -55.66
N LEU A 256 56.75 131.13 -55.84
CA LEU A 256 56.74 130.49 -57.17
C LEU A 256 55.61 131.04 -58.06
N LEU A 257 54.44 131.37 -57.48
CA LEU A 257 53.30 131.87 -58.24
C LEU A 257 53.59 133.25 -58.85
N GLU A 258 54.06 134.21 -58.04
CA GLU A 258 54.41 135.56 -58.52
C GLU A 258 55.45 135.53 -59.64
N GLY A 259 56.45 134.65 -59.54
CA GLY A 259 57.44 134.45 -60.61
C GLY A 259 56.79 133.99 -61.92
N THR A 260 55.90 133.01 -61.88
CA THR A 260 55.26 132.46 -63.09
C THR A 260 54.32 133.43 -63.81
N GLU A 261 53.65 134.34 -63.10
CA GLU A 261 52.79 135.35 -63.74
C GLU A 261 53.60 136.42 -64.49
N ALA A 262 54.81 136.75 -64.01
CA ALA A 262 55.71 137.69 -64.70
C ALA A 262 56.20 137.14 -66.05
N ASP A 263 56.67 135.89 -66.08
CA ASP A 263 57.15 135.24 -67.31
C ASP A 263 56.03 135.05 -68.35
N LEU A 264 54.81 134.72 -67.91
CA LEU A 264 53.67 134.51 -68.79
C LEU A 264 53.28 135.79 -69.57
N GLN A 265 53.43 136.97 -68.97
CA GLN A 265 53.22 138.24 -69.68
C GLN A 265 54.27 138.52 -70.77
N ILE A 266 55.48 137.99 -70.63
CA ILE A 266 56.54 138.10 -71.65
C ILE A 266 56.20 137.18 -72.82
N ALA A 267 55.92 135.90 -72.54
CA ALA A 267 55.62 134.88 -73.55
C ALA A 267 54.43 135.25 -74.46
N LEU A 268 53.38 135.86 -73.92
CA LEU A 268 52.21 136.32 -74.70
C LEU A 268 52.57 137.37 -75.78
N ARG A 269 53.58 138.21 -75.54
CA ARG A 269 54.05 139.22 -76.51
C ARG A 269 54.86 138.61 -77.66
N GLU A 270 55.47 137.45 -77.43
CA GLU A 270 56.23 136.72 -78.44
C GLU A 270 55.33 135.82 -79.29
N GLY A 271 54.35 135.13 -78.68
CA GLY A 271 53.37 134.30 -79.38
C GLY A 271 52.62 135.06 -80.49
N LEU A 272 52.26 136.32 -80.25
CA LEU A 272 51.61 137.18 -81.26
C LEU A 272 52.48 137.43 -82.51
N LYS A 273 53.82 137.38 -82.40
CA LYS A 273 54.73 137.49 -83.56
C LYS A 273 54.67 136.21 -84.41
N PHE A 274 54.86 135.05 -83.79
CA PHE A 274 54.92 133.76 -84.50
C PHE A 274 53.61 133.40 -85.22
N ILE A 275 52.44 133.78 -84.68
CA ILE A 275 51.14 133.61 -85.35
C ILE A 275 51.09 134.33 -86.72
N SER A 276 51.83 135.43 -86.90
CA SER A 276 51.91 136.15 -88.18
C SER A 276 52.79 135.46 -89.23
N GLU A 277 53.63 134.52 -88.81
CA GLU A 277 54.54 133.76 -89.68
C GLU A 277 53.92 132.43 -90.12
N ILE A 278 53.24 131.72 -89.21
CA ILE A 278 52.59 130.43 -89.48
C ILE A 278 51.63 130.52 -90.68
N ARG A 279 50.82 131.58 -90.75
CA ARG A 279 49.87 131.83 -91.87
C ARG A 279 50.52 131.93 -93.25
N LYS A 280 51.83 132.19 -93.34
CA LYS A 280 52.57 132.23 -94.62
C LYS A 280 52.96 130.83 -95.09
N LEU A 281 53.12 129.88 -94.16
CA LEU A 281 53.49 128.49 -94.45
C LEU A 281 52.28 127.65 -94.86
N GLU A 282 51.13 127.82 -94.21
CA GLU A 282 49.89 127.06 -94.47
C GLU A 282 49.49 127.07 -95.97
N LEU A 283 49.56 128.25 -96.61
CA LEU A 283 49.30 128.45 -98.05
C LEU A 283 50.21 127.66 -99.01
N THR A 284 51.29 127.06 -98.51
CA THR A 284 52.20 126.20 -99.31
C THR A 284 51.82 124.72 -99.25
N LEU A 285 51.17 124.27 -98.17
CA LEU A 285 50.88 122.86 -97.88
C LEU A 285 49.77 122.30 -98.78
N ASP A 286 48.66 123.04 -98.93
CA ASP A 286 47.46 122.63 -99.67
C ASP A 286 47.72 122.21 -101.13
N LYS A 287 48.78 122.75 -101.73
CA LYS A 287 49.18 122.44 -103.12
C LYS A 287 49.66 121.00 -103.30
N TYR A 288 50.14 120.35 -102.24
CA TYR A 288 50.64 118.98 -102.31
C TYR A 288 49.54 117.92 -102.10
N HIS A 289 48.57 118.18 -101.20
CA HIS A 289 47.57 117.17 -100.81
C HIS A 289 46.71 116.65 -101.97
N LYS A 290 46.38 117.49 -102.95
CA LYS A 290 45.51 117.11 -104.08
C LYS A 290 46.06 115.93 -104.92
N LYS A 291 47.38 115.75 -105.00
CA LYS A 291 47.99 114.69 -105.84
C LYS A 291 47.91 113.28 -105.26
N LYS A 292 47.51 113.10 -103.99
CA LYS A 292 47.43 111.76 -103.37
C LYS A 292 46.19 110.98 -103.84
N ILE A 293 45.04 111.66 -103.84
CA ILE A 293 43.70 111.03 -103.80
C ILE A 293 43.40 110.18 -105.05
N GLU A 294 43.83 110.65 -106.22
CA GLU A 294 43.59 110.02 -107.53
C GLU A 294 44.12 108.58 -107.64
N THR A 295 45.03 108.16 -106.75
CA THR A 295 45.64 106.82 -106.81
C THR A 295 44.84 105.72 -106.11
N GLU A 296 44.09 106.06 -105.04
CA GLU A 296 43.55 105.08 -104.11
C GLU A 296 42.26 104.40 -104.61
N GLU A 297 41.47 105.07 -105.47
CA GLU A 297 40.19 104.56 -105.99
C GLU A 297 40.33 103.34 -106.93
N THR A 298 41.49 103.17 -107.56
CA THR A 298 41.69 102.14 -108.60
C THR A 298 41.69 100.71 -108.05
N ILE A 299 42.11 100.52 -106.80
CA ILE A 299 42.37 99.21 -106.19
C ILE A 299 41.08 98.48 -105.77
N LEU A 300 40.05 99.23 -105.34
CA LEU A 300 38.86 98.65 -104.69
C LEU A 300 37.96 97.80 -105.60
N LYS A 301 37.99 98.01 -106.92
CA LYS A 301 37.03 97.38 -107.85
C LYS A 301 37.26 95.89 -108.09
N LEU A 302 38.49 95.39 -107.90
CA LEU A 302 38.84 93.99 -108.21
C LEU A 302 38.42 92.97 -107.13
N ALA A 303 37.95 93.43 -105.96
CA ALA A 303 37.74 92.56 -104.80
C ALA A 303 36.33 91.92 -104.70
N GLN A 304 35.33 92.38 -105.47
CA GLN A 304 33.92 92.06 -105.20
C GLN A 304 33.36 90.80 -105.91
N GLU A 305 34.01 90.26 -106.95
CA GLU A 305 33.34 89.33 -107.88
C GLU A 305 33.33 87.84 -107.45
N GLN A 306 34.15 87.39 -106.49
CA GLN A 306 34.38 85.95 -106.25
C GLN A 306 33.46 85.24 -105.24
N LEU A 307 32.46 85.92 -104.64
CA LEU A 307 31.88 85.46 -103.35
C LEU A 307 30.50 84.76 -103.36
N ILE A 308 29.89 84.44 -104.51
CA ILE A 308 28.46 84.03 -104.55
C ILE A 308 28.21 82.73 -105.36
N ASN A 309 27.90 81.61 -104.66
CA ASN A 309 27.09 80.40 -105.03
C ASN A 309 27.66 79.09 -104.41
N ASN A 310 26.92 78.01 -104.07
CA ASN A 310 25.50 77.83 -103.66
C ASN A 310 25.27 76.43 -102.99
N LYS A 311 24.10 76.26 -102.33
CA LYS A 311 23.32 75.02 -102.06
C LYS A 311 23.89 73.75 -101.38
N ALA A 312 25.20 73.52 -101.28
CA ALA A 312 25.72 72.22 -100.79
C ALA A 312 25.49 71.91 -99.28
N SER A 313 25.18 72.92 -98.46
CA SER A 313 25.19 72.80 -96.98
C SER A 313 23.96 72.09 -96.38
N CYS A 314 22.78 72.19 -96.99
CA CYS A 314 21.52 71.88 -96.30
C CYS A 314 21.32 70.39 -95.97
N TYR A 315 21.84 69.47 -96.80
CA TYR A 315 21.78 68.03 -96.51
C TYR A 315 22.80 67.62 -95.44
N ARG A 316 23.99 68.23 -95.45
CA ARG A 316 25.04 68.01 -94.45
C ARG A 316 24.55 68.36 -93.04
N LEU A 317 23.73 69.41 -92.91
CA LEU A 317 23.16 69.85 -91.63
C LEU A 317 22.30 68.77 -90.93
N LYS A 318 21.54 67.96 -91.68
CA LYS A 318 20.74 66.87 -91.08
C LYS A 318 21.58 65.70 -90.56
N LEU A 319 22.65 65.34 -91.28
CA LEU A 319 23.63 64.35 -90.81
C LEU A 319 24.41 64.87 -89.59
N LEU A 320 24.79 66.16 -89.61
CA LEU A 320 25.47 66.82 -88.49
C LEU A 320 24.65 66.74 -87.20
N ASN A 321 23.35 67.09 -87.25
CA ASN A 321 22.49 67.04 -86.06
C ASN A 321 22.40 65.62 -85.46
N LYS A 322 22.24 64.58 -86.29
CA LYS A 322 22.16 63.19 -85.79
C LYS A 322 23.48 62.68 -85.23
N ALA A 323 24.62 63.12 -85.79
CA ALA A 323 25.94 62.87 -85.23
C ALA A 323 26.14 63.62 -83.90
N GLN A 324 25.66 64.86 -83.79
CA GLN A 324 25.77 65.71 -82.60
C GLN A 324 24.89 65.22 -81.44
N GLU A 325 23.74 64.61 -81.72
CA GLU A 325 22.89 63.96 -80.72
C GLU A 325 23.54 62.69 -80.16
N ASN A 326 24.09 61.84 -81.03
CA ASN A 326 24.92 60.70 -80.60
C ASN A 326 26.15 61.16 -79.79
N ARG A 327 26.83 62.22 -80.23
CA ARG A 327 27.96 62.81 -79.48
C ARG A 327 27.51 63.25 -78.10
N ARG A 328 26.38 63.97 -77.97
CA ARG A 328 25.85 64.41 -76.67
C ARG A 328 25.56 63.26 -75.70
N ASN A 329 25.08 62.12 -76.21
CA ASN A 329 24.88 60.92 -75.39
C ASN A 329 26.20 60.28 -74.93
N ILE A 330 27.25 60.33 -75.76
CA ILE A 330 28.61 59.92 -75.38
C ILE A 330 29.26 60.93 -74.42
N ASP A 331 29.08 62.24 -74.64
CA ASP A 331 29.55 63.31 -73.75
C ASP A 331 28.92 63.16 -72.34
N LEU A 332 27.65 62.72 -72.26
CA LEU A 332 26.95 62.43 -71.00
C LEU A 332 27.44 61.14 -70.30
N SER A 333 27.81 60.09 -71.04
CA SER A 333 28.40 58.88 -70.43
C SER A 333 29.85 59.10 -70.02
N LEU A 334 30.63 59.81 -70.86
CA LEU A 334 31.97 60.30 -70.55
C LEU A 334 31.97 61.15 -69.28
N SER A 335 31.04 62.11 -69.15
CA SER A 335 30.91 62.95 -67.95
C SER A 335 30.62 62.13 -66.68
N LYS A 336 29.78 61.09 -66.76
CA LYS A 336 29.55 60.16 -65.64
C LYS A 336 30.83 59.41 -65.25
N VAL A 337 31.57 58.88 -66.23
CA VAL A 337 32.85 58.18 -65.99
C VAL A 337 33.92 59.15 -65.48
N GLN A 338 33.97 60.39 -65.97
CA GLN A 338 34.87 61.44 -65.47
C GLN A 338 34.54 61.85 -64.04
N ASN A 339 33.27 61.90 -63.64
CA ASN A 339 32.88 62.16 -62.25
C ASN A 339 33.24 60.98 -61.33
N GLN A 340 33.07 59.73 -61.79
CA GLN A 340 33.51 58.54 -61.05
C GLN A 340 35.04 58.52 -60.91
N LEU A 341 35.77 58.79 -61.99
CA LEU A 341 37.23 58.93 -62.00
C LEU A 341 37.68 60.09 -61.10
N GLY A 342 37.01 61.23 -61.14
CA GLY A 342 37.29 62.38 -60.27
C GLY A 342 37.08 62.06 -58.78
N SER A 343 36.05 61.28 -58.44
CA SER A 343 35.83 60.78 -57.08
C SER A 343 36.96 59.82 -56.66
N ALA A 344 37.34 58.88 -57.52
CA ALA A 344 38.44 57.95 -57.25
C ALA A 344 39.79 58.67 -57.15
N MET A 345 40.06 59.68 -57.98
CA MET A 345 41.26 60.52 -57.91
C MET A 345 41.26 61.38 -56.65
N LEU A 346 40.11 61.89 -56.20
CA LEU A 346 39.97 62.60 -54.93
C LEU A 346 40.26 61.66 -53.73
N GLU A 347 39.82 60.40 -53.78
CA GLU A 347 40.16 59.40 -52.76
C GLU A 347 41.64 59.01 -52.81
N VAL A 348 42.22 58.86 -54.00
CA VAL A 348 43.67 58.66 -54.17
C VAL A 348 44.46 59.87 -53.65
N GLU A 349 44.01 61.11 -53.83
CA GLU A 349 44.69 62.28 -53.28
C GLU A 349 44.47 62.48 -51.78
N LYS A 350 43.33 62.06 -51.22
CA LYS A 350 43.14 61.93 -49.76
C LYS A 350 44.11 60.88 -49.17
N LEU A 351 44.24 59.72 -49.82
CA LEU A 351 45.18 58.68 -49.41
C LEU A 351 46.64 59.10 -49.62
N ARG A 352 46.96 59.84 -50.68
CA ARG A 352 48.29 60.43 -50.93
C ARG A 352 48.62 61.51 -49.91
N THR A 353 47.70 62.40 -49.54
CA THR A 353 47.96 63.42 -48.52
C THR A 353 48.16 62.80 -47.13
N VAL A 354 47.40 61.75 -46.78
CA VAL A 354 47.66 60.94 -45.57
C VAL A 354 49.03 60.24 -45.66
N LEU A 355 49.36 59.61 -46.79
CA LEU A 355 50.69 59.02 -47.02
C LEU A 355 51.83 60.05 -47.02
N PHE A 356 51.59 61.28 -47.47
CA PHE A 356 52.59 62.35 -47.46
C PHE A 356 52.78 62.91 -46.06
N GLY A 357 51.71 62.98 -45.25
CA GLY A 357 51.79 63.22 -43.81
C GLY A 357 52.64 62.15 -43.13
N ILE A 358 52.24 60.88 -43.23
CA ILE A 358 52.98 59.73 -42.66
C ILE A 358 54.43 59.68 -43.17
N LYS A 359 54.69 59.97 -44.45
CA LYS A 359 56.04 60.01 -45.02
C LYS A 359 56.83 61.24 -44.56
N ARG A 360 56.20 62.38 -44.31
CA ARG A 360 56.86 63.55 -43.71
C ARG A 360 57.19 63.27 -42.25
N ASP A 361 56.24 62.77 -41.47
CA ASP A 361 56.43 62.42 -40.06
C ASP A 361 57.51 61.32 -39.92
N ASN A 362 57.53 60.32 -40.82
CA ASN A 362 58.59 59.31 -40.86
C ASN A 362 59.93 59.89 -41.34
N ASN A 363 59.96 60.83 -42.28
CA ASN A 363 61.18 61.56 -42.66
C ASN A 363 61.67 62.49 -41.54
N ASP A 364 60.78 63.06 -40.74
CA ASP A 364 61.09 63.89 -39.58
C ASP A 364 61.63 62.99 -38.46
N ILE A 365 61.03 61.82 -38.20
CA ILE A 365 61.54 60.80 -37.27
C ILE A 365 62.90 60.26 -37.73
N VAL A 366 63.08 59.88 -38.99
CA VAL A 366 64.38 59.48 -39.57
C VAL A 366 65.37 60.64 -39.56
N GLY A 367 64.91 61.88 -39.73
CA GLY A 367 65.71 63.08 -39.61
C GLY A 367 66.17 63.35 -38.18
N HIS A 368 65.32 63.09 -37.19
CA HIS A 368 65.66 63.12 -35.76
C HIS A 368 66.60 61.96 -35.39
N LEU A 369 66.36 60.77 -35.93
CA LEU A 369 67.23 59.60 -35.77
C LEU A 369 68.62 59.90 -36.35
N ASN A 370 68.72 60.36 -37.59
CA ASN A 370 69.98 60.73 -38.24
C ASN A 370 70.66 61.94 -37.58
N LYS A 371 69.91 62.93 -37.05
CA LYS A 371 70.48 64.01 -36.23
C LYS A 371 71.00 63.50 -34.88
N SER A 372 70.37 62.47 -34.30
CA SER A 372 70.84 61.82 -33.07
C SER A 372 72.05 60.93 -33.34
N GLN A 373 72.02 60.15 -34.42
CA GLN A 373 73.09 59.29 -34.91
C GLN A 373 74.32 60.14 -35.26
N ASN A 374 74.17 61.18 -36.09
CA ASN A 374 75.27 62.10 -36.40
C ASN A 374 75.79 62.84 -35.16
N LYS A 375 74.97 63.11 -34.14
CA LYS A 375 75.44 63.61 -32.84
C LYS A 375 76.20 62.55 -32.05
N SER A 376 75.72 61.31 -32.03
CA SER A 376 76.39 60.16 -31.41
C SER A 376 77.74 59.88 -32.08
N ASP A 377 77.80 59.91 -33.41
CA ASP A 377 79.01 59.66 -34.20
C ASP A 377 79.95 60.86 -34.17
N ALA A 378 79.45 62.10 -34.12
CA ALA A 378 80.28 63.28 -33.85
C ALA A 378 80.80 63.30 -32.41
N LEU A 379 80.03 62.83 -31.43
CA LEU A 379 80.50 62.65 -30.05
C LEU A 379 81.50 61.50 -29.95
N ALA A 380 81.30 60.39 -30.66
CA ALA A 380 82.26 59.28 -30.71
C ALA A 380 83.54 59.66 -31.46
N ALA A 381 83.45 60.47 -32.53
CA ALA A 381 84.59 61.05 -33.23
C ALA A 381 85.29 62.12 -32.39
N ASN A 382 84.56 62.92 -31.61
CA ASN A 382 85.15 63.86 -30.65
C ASN A 382 85.76 63.13 -29.45
N VAL A 383 85.18 62.04 -28.96
CA VAL A 383 85.79 61.15 -27.96
C VAL A 383 87.06 60.53 -28.53
N LYS A 384 87.06 60.00 -29.76
CA LYS A 384 88.29 59.53 -30.42
C LYS A 384 89.32 60.65 -30.62
N LYS A 385 88.93 61.85 -31.03
CA LYS A 385 89.83 63.02 -31.14
C LYS A 385 90.38 63.45 -29.79
N ILE A 386 89.56 63.46 -28.74
CA ILE A 386 89.96 63.77 -27.35
C ILE A 386 90.87 62.67 -26.82
N GLN A 387 90.60 61.40 -27.13
CA GLN A 387 91.41 60.26 -26.71
C GLN A 387 92.77 60.23 -27.43
N ILE A 388 92.80 60.54 -28.74
CA ILE A 388 94.06 60.76 -29.49
C ILE A 388 94.77 62.03 -29.00
N GLN A 389 94.06 63.12 -28.70
CA GLN A 389 94.67 64.31 -28.09
C GLN A 389 95.18 64.05 -26.68
N ILE A 390 94.52 63.19 -25.89
CA ILE A 390 94.97 62.73 -24.58
C ILE A 390 96.18 61.83 -24.76
N GLU A 391 96.24 60.94 -25.74
CA GLU A 391 97.40 60.09 -26.00
C GLU A 391 98.61 60.92 -26.47
N ILE A 392 98.40 61.89 -27.37
CA ILE A 392 99.42 62.85 -27.81
C ILE A 392 99.82 63.77 -26.64
N LYS A 393 98.87 64.23 -25.82
CA LYS A 393 99.19 65.03 -24.63
C LYS A 393 99.81 64.20 -23.52
N LEU A 394 99.56 62.90 -23.40
CA LEU A 394 100.23 62.01 -22.45
C LEU A 394 101.66 61.78 -22.90
N LYS A 395 101.90 61.40 -24.16
CA LYS A 395 103.27 61.29 -24.72
C LYS A 395 104.02 62.63 -24.64
N ARG A 396 103.34 63.77 -24.84
CA ARG A 396 103.93 65.11 -24.69
C ARG A 396 104.06 65.55 -23.23
N PHE A 397 103.22 65.07 -22.32
CA PHE A 397 103.32 65.27 -20.86
C PHE A 397 104.37 64.35 -20.25
N GLU A 398 104.65 63.19 -20.84
CA GLU A 398 105.75 62.31 -20.48
C GLU A 398 107.09 62.92 -20.92
N VAL A 399 107.17 63.45 -22.14
CA VAL A 399 108.33 64.26 -22.60
C VAL A 399 108.47 65.58 -21.82
N LEU A 400 107.36 66.23 -21.44
CA LEU A 400 107.40 67.44 -20.62
C LEU A 400 107.67 67.14 -19.15
N SER A 401 107.21 66.03 -18.58
CA SER A 401 107.57 65.56 -17.23
C SER A 401 109.03 65.16 -17.19
N ASN A 402 109.56 64.48 -18.21
CA ASN A 402 110.99 64.21 -18.30
C ASN A 402 111.83 65.50 -18.48
N LYS A 403 111.24 66.63 -18.90
CA LYS A 403 111.89 67.96 -18.85
C LYS A 403 111.64 68.70 -17.54
N ILE A 404 110.45 68.58 -16.96
CA ILE A 404 110.02 69.26 -15.73
C ILE A 404 110.67 68.59 -14.52
N GLU A 405 110.87 67.28 -14.47
CA GLU A 405 111.62 66.58 -13.43
C GLU A 405 113.12 66.92 -13.49
N ASN A 406 113.65 67.16 -14.70
CA ASN A 406 115.00 67.69 -14.89
C ASN A 406 115.14 69.21 -14.59
N LEU A 407 114.02 69.94 -14.42
CA LEU A 407 114.01 71.36 -14.04
C LEU A 407 113.57 71.58 -12.57
N GLN A 408 112.71 70.73 -12.02
CA GLN A 408 112.32 70.68 -10.60
C GLN A 408 113.44 70.14 -9.71
N LYS A 409 114.44 69.46 -10.29
CA LYS A 409 115.75 69.20 -9.66
C LYS A 409 116.66 70.45 -9.61
N VAL A 410 116.24 71.58 -10.20
CA VAL A 410 117.03 72.83 -10.28
C VAL A 410 116.29 74.05 -9.70
N LEU A 411 114.96 74.13 -9.82
CA LEU A 411 114.11 75.10 -9.10
C LEU A 411 113.00 74.40 -8.32
N GLY A 412 113.08 74.46 -6.99
CA GLY A 412 111.97 74.15 -6.10
C GLY A 412 111.18 75.42 -5.79
N GLU A 413 110.01 75.58 -6.42
CA GLU A 413 109.18 76.78 -6.26
C GLU A 413 108.13 76.64 -5.15
N THR A 414 108.27 77.47 -4.13
CA THR A 414 107.22 77.83 -3.18
C THR A 414 106.26 78.88 -3.78
N TYR A 415 105.10 79.07 -3.13
CA TYR A 415 104.10 80.13 -3.37
C TYR A 415 103.12 79.94 -4.54
N GLY A 416 102.01 79.23 -4.27
CA GLY A 416 100.75 79.36 -5.02
C GLY A 416 99.88 80.50 -4.47
N ASN A 417 99.14 81.19 -5.34
CA ASN A 417 98.41 82.43 -5.04
C ASN A 417 97.04 82.12 -4.36
N PRO A 418 96.59 82.83 -3.28
CA PRO A 418 95.33 82.50 -2.58
C PRO A 418 94.07 82.38 -3.43
N THR A 419 93.99 83.08 -4.56
CA THR A 419 92.89 82.96 -5.54
C THR A 419 92.79 81.55 -6.13
N GLU A 420 93.92 80.89 -6.33
CA GLU A 420 94.05 79.59 -7.01
C GLU A 420 93.64 78.42 -6.10
N LEU A 421 93.90 78.53 -4.80
CA LEU A 421 93.33 77.64 -3.78
C LEU A 421 91.79 77.75 -3.74
N LYS A 422 91.26 78.96 -3.90
CA LYS A 422 89.81 79.22 -3.87
C LYS A 422 89.10 78.66 -5.11
N ILE A 423 89.74 78.72 -6.29
CA ILE A 423 89.27 78.04 -7.51
C ILE A 423 89.20 76.53 -7.28
N LYS A 424 90.28 75.89 -6.82
CA LYS A 424 90.32 74.44 -6.55
C LYS A 424 89.31 73.99 -5.49
N GLN A 425 88.97 74.86 -4.54
CA GLN A 425 87.90 74.61 -3.56
C GLN A 425 86.50 74.68 -4.19
N ILE A 426 86.26 75.62 -5.11
CA ILE A 426 85.01 75.73 -5.87
C ILE A 426 84.85 74.54 -6.84
N GLU A 427 85.90 74.14 -7.56
CA GLU A 427 85.91 72.96 -8.45
C GLU A 427 85.53 71.68 -7.69
N LYS A 428 86.12 71.46 -6.50
CA LYS A 428 85.72 70.35 -5.63
C LYS A 428 84.24 70.43 -5.20
N SER A 429 83.73 71.63 -4.89
CA SER A 429 82.33 71.80 -4.49
C SER A 429 81.34 71.55 -5.64
N ILE A 430 81.71 71.95 -6.87
CA ILE A 430 80.95 71.63 -8.08
C ILE A 430 80.93 70.12 -8.28
N HIS A 431 82.08 69.44 -8.21
CA HIS A 431 82.15 68.01 -8.50
C HIS A 431 81.39 67.14 -7.47
N THR A 432 81.39 67.52 -6.18
CA THR A 432 80.51 66.87 -5.19
C THR A 432 79.03 67.13 -5.48
N ARG A 433 78.67 68.31 -6.02
CA ARG A 433 77.30 68.61 -6.46
C ARG A 433 76.88 67.78 -7.68
N GLU A 434 77.78 67.59 -8.65
CA GLU A 434 77.57 66.72 -9.82
C GLU A 434 77.42 65.24 -9.45
N LEU A 435 78.07 64.80 -8.37
CA LEU A 435 77.87 63.45 -7.82
C LEU A 435 76.47 63.33 -7.20
N GLN A 436 76.10 64.26 -6.31
CA GLN A 436 74.77 64.32 -5.68
C GLN A 436 73.63 64.39 -6.71
N ILE A 437 73.81 65.16 -7.80
CA ILE A 437 72.84 65.24 -8.90
C ILE A 437 72.66 63.88 -9.60
N ARG A 438 73.75 63.14 -9.85
CA ARG A 438 73.67 61.79 -10.45
C ARG A 438 73.01 60.77 -9.52
N GLU A 439 73.33 60.81 -8.23
CA GLU A 439 72.67 59.98 -7.21
C GLU A 439 71.16 60.26 -7.15
N HIS A 440 70.77 61.53 -7.17
CA HIS A 440 69.35 61.93 -7.18
C HIS A 440 68.64 61.55 -8.48
N GLN A 441 69.30 61.65 -9.64
CA GLN A 441 68.76 61.16 -10.92
C GLN A 441 68.55 59.64 -10.90
N GLN A 442 69.52 58.88 -10.39
CA GLN A 442 69.45 57.42 -10.29
C GLN A 442 68.35 56.97 -9.31
N PHE A 443 68.21 57.67 -8.18
CA PHE A 443 67.10 57.50 -7.23
C PHE A 443 65.74 57.84 -7.87
N TRP A 444 65.65 58.92 -8.65
CA TRP A 444 64.42 59.31 -9.34
C TRP A 444 63.99 58.26 -10.38
N ILE A 445 64.94 57.70 -11.15
CA ILE A 445 64.67 56.60 -12.10
C ILE A 445 64.20 55.34 -11.36
N MET A 446 64.81 55.01 -10.21
CA MET A 446 64.37 53.90 -9.36
C MET A 446 62.92 54.12 -8.89
N LEU A 447 62.59 55.33 -8.42
CA LEU A 447 61.26 55.70 -7.95
C LEU A 447 60.22 55.70 -9.08
N GLN A 448 60.61 56.15 -10.28
CA GLN A 448 59.78 56.11 -11.48
C GLN A 448 59.44 54.66 -11.88
N ASN A 449 60.45 53.78 -11.94
CA ASN A 449 60.24 52.35 -12.22
C ASN A 449 59.39 51.68 -11.12
N HIS A 450 59.58 52.04 -9.86
CA HIS A 450 58.73 51.56 -8.77
C HIS A 450 57.26 52.01 -8.94
N PHE A 451 57.03 53.27 -9.33
CA PHE A 451 55.69 53.80 -9.60
C PHE A 451 55.03 53.12 -10.81
N VAL A 452 55.76 52.86 -11.90
CA VAL A 452 55.26 52.10 -13.06
C VAL A 452 54.87 50.69 -12.64
N ASN A 453 55.72 49.99 -11.89
CA ASN A 453 55.44 48.64 -11.37
C ASN A 453 54.22 48.60 -10.43
N LEU A 454 54.04 49.61 -9.57
CA LEU A 454 52.85 49.76 -8.74
C LEU A 454 51.58 50.04 -9.57
N SER A 455 51.70 50.86 -10.61
CA SER A 455 50.60 51.18 -11.52
C SER A 455 50.14 49.93 -12.31
N GLN A 456 51.09 49.12 -12.78
CA GLN A 456 50.81 47.85 -13.45
C GLN A 456 50.15 46.85 -12.48
N LYS A 457 50.71 46.62 -11.29
CA LYS A 457 50.10 45.77 -10.25
C LYS A 457 48.67 46.22 -9.89
N ARG A 458 48.41 47.53 -9.83
CA ARG A 458 47.06 48.08 -9.63
C ARG A 458 46.12 47.77 -10.80
N GLY A 459 46.63 47.74 -12.04
CA GLY A 459 45.90 47.29 -13.23
C GLY A 459 45.55 45.81 -13.16
N ASP A 460 46.51 44.97 -12.80
CA ASP A 460 46.33 43.52 -12.66
C ASP A 460 45.29 43.21 -11.56
N GLN A 461 45.40 43.83 -10.38
CA GLN A 461 44.42 43.74 -9.30
C GLN A 461 43.02 44.23 -9.72
N LEU A 462 42.92 45.28 -10.55
CA LEU A 462 41.65 45.74 -11.10
C LEU A 462 41.03 44.71 -12.05
N ASN A 463 41.84 43.98 -12.82
CA ASN A 463 41.39 42.88 -13.67
C ASN A 463 40.93 41.67 -12.84
N GLU A 464 41.68 41.27 -11.80
CA GLU A 464 41.26 40.22 -10.86
C GLU A 464 39.93 40.58 -10.16
N ILE A 465 39.76 41.84 -9.74
CA ILE A 465 38.50 42.34 -9.16
C ILE A 465 37.35 42.29 -10.18
N GLN A 466 37.61 42.47 -11.48
CA GLN A 466 36.57 42.29 -12.52
C GLN A 466 36.23 40.81 -12.77
N VAL A 467 37.24 39.93 -12.82
CA VAL A 467 37.05 38.48 -13.02
C VAL A 467 36.29 37.86 -11.85
N THR A 468 36.70 38.15 -10.61
CA THR A 468 36.02 37.68 -9.40
C THR A 468 34.58 38.21 -9.28
N ARG A 469 34.30 39.45 -9.72
CA ARG A 469 32.91 39.96 -9.82
C ARG A 469 32.07 39.19 -10.85
N LYS A 470 32.63 38.86 -12.02
CA LYS A 470 31.95 38.03 -13.03
C LYS A 470 31.66 36.63 -12.50
N GLN A 471 32.64 35.99 -11.85
CA GLN A 471 32.49 34.69 -11.18
C GLN A 471 31.41 34.74 -10.09
N LEU A 472 31.43 35.76 -9.21
CA LEU A 472 30.41 35.96 -8.17
C LEU A 472 28.99 36.11 -8.77
N SER A 473 28.86 36.82 -9.90
CA SER A 473 27.57 36.96 -10.59
C SER A 473 27.06 35.62 -11.14
N ILE A 474 27.95 34.82 -11.73
CA ILE A 474 27.63 33.46 -12.22
C ILE A 474 27.25 32.54 -11.05
N ILE A 475 27.97 32.59 -9.94
CA ILE A 475 27.68 31.80 -8.73
C ILE A 475 26.32 32.20 -8.15
N LYS A 476 25.98 33.49 -8.06
CA LYS A 476 24.67 33.96 -7.61
C LYS A 476 23.53 33.50 -8.53
N GLN A 477 23.73 33.55 -9.86
CA GLN A 477 22.75 33.04 -10.82
C GLN A 477 22.56 31.52 -10.71
N LYS A 478 23.66 30.77 -10.45
CA LYS A 478 23.58 29.33 -10.18
C LYS A 478 22.88 29.01 -8.86
N SER A 479 23.13 29.78 -7.79
CA SER A 479 22.37 29.68 -6.53
C SER A 479 20.89 29.82 -6.80
N LEU A 480 20.45 30.96 -7.35
CA LEU A 480 19.03 31.24 -7.61
C LEU A 480 18.34 30.14 -8.46
N LYS A 481 19.06 29.52 -9.40
CA LYS A 481 18.55 28.39 -10.18
C LYS A 481 18.42 27.11 -9.36
N ILE A 482 19.38 26.81 -8.50
CA ILE A 482 19.33 25.68 -7.54
C ILE A 482 18.23 25.92 -6.49
N ASP A 483 18.09 27.15 -5.99
CA ASP A 483 17.08 27.55 -5.01
C ASP A 483 15.67 27.37 -5.59
N GLN A 484 15.46 27.72 -6.87
CA GLN A 484 14.21 27.46 -7.61
C GLN A 484 13.97 25.96 -7.88
N GLU A 485 15.01 25.22 -8.25
CA GLU A 485 14.91 23.76 -8.45
C GLU A 485 14.59 23.02 -7.13
N LEU A 486 15.12 23.51 -6.01
CA LEU A 486 14.82 23.04 -4.66
C LEU A 486 13.37 23.34 -4.28
N GLU A 487 12.87 24.56 -4.49
CA GLU A 487 11.48 24.93 -4.18
C GLU A 487 10.48 24.09 -4.99
N VAL A 488 10.78 23.82 -6.27
CA VAL A 488 9.98 22.92 -7.12
C VAL A 488 10.07 21.46 -6.65
N SER A 489 11.23 21.02 -6.16
CA SER A 489 11.40 19.70 -5.57
C SER A 489 10.60 19.56 -4.27
N GLU A 490 10.67 20.54 -3.36
CA GLU A 490 9.90 20.56 -2.12
C GLU A 490 8.40 20.53 -2.34
N LYS A 491 7.87 21.28 -3.33
CA LYS A 491 6.45 21.24 -3.69
C LYS A 491 6.03 19.83 -4.11
N LYS A 492 6.82 19.19 -4.97
CA LYS A 492 6.61 17.78 -5.35
C LYS A 492 6.72 16.80 -4.17
N THR A 493 7.63 17.03 -3.23
CA THR A 493 7.71 16.22 -2.00
C THR A 493 6.46 16.39 -1.13
N LYS A 494 5.93 17.62 -1.00
CA LYS A 494 4.68 17.91 -0.26
C LYS A 494 3.47 17.29 -0.96
N GLU A 495 3.37 17.40 -2.28
CA GLU A 495 2.36 16.72 -3.12
C GLU A 495 2.41 15.19 -2.94
N LEU A 496 3.60 14.58 -3.04
CA LEU A 496 3.80 13.14 -2.83
C LEU A 496 3.47 12.71 -1.40
N MET A 497 3.75 13.52 -0.37
CA MET A 497 3.34 13.22 1.01
C MET A 497 1.81 13.23 1.18
N LEU A 498 1.11 14.17 0.54
CA LEU A 498 -0.36 14.21 0.55
C LEU A 498 -0.97 13.01 -0.18
N ASP A 499 -0.43 12.61 -1.33
CA ASP A 499 -0.87 11.39 -2.01
C ASP A 499 -0.53 10.14 -1.20
N ILE A 500 0.63 10.05 -0.54
CA ILE A 500 0.95 8.95 0.38
C ILE A 500 -0.08 8.86 1.52
N GLN A 501 -0.39 9.97 2.20
CA GLN A 501 -1.40 10.00 3.28
C GLN A 501 -2.80 9.58 2.79
N LYS A 502 -3.18 10.03 1.59
CA LYS A 502 -4.43 9.67 0.91
C LYS A 502 -4.46 8.21 0.47
N HIS A 503 -3.30 7.60 0.21
CA HIS A 503 -3.17 6.17 -0.10
C HIS A 503 -3.10 5.30 1.17
N THR A 504 -2.46 5.73 2.26
CA THR A 504 -2.48 5.01 3.55
C THR A 504 -3.88 5.00 4.14
N ALA A 505 -4.58 6.14 4.18
CA ALA A 505 -5.97 6.21 4.64
C ALA A 505 -6.92 5.32 3.79
N LYS A 506 -6.64 5.17 2.49
CA LYS A 506 -7.37 4.22 1.63
C LYS A 506 -7.03 2.75 1.93
N LEU A 507 -5.78 2.44 2.27
CA LEU A 507 -5.36 1.09 2.66
C LEU A 507 -5.89 0.72 4.04
N GLU A 508 -5.92 1.65 4.98
CA GLU A 508 -6.57 1.51 6.29
C GLU A 508 -8.06 1.20 6.10
N LEU A 509 -8.80 2.02 5.34
CA LEU A 509 -10.22 1.76 5.00
C LEU A 509 -10.45 0.46 4.20
N LEU A 510 -9.44 -0.05 3.50
CA LEU A 510 -9.53 -1.35 2.81
C LEU A 510 -9.29 -2.51 3.78
N ASN A 511 -8.28 -2.40 4.65
CA ASN A 511 -8.01 -3.36 5.72
C ASN A 511 -9.19 -3.46 6.69
N ASP A 512 -9.80 -2.33 7.05
CA ASP A 512 -11.01 -2.27 7.87
C ASP A 512 -12.18 -3.05 7.25
N LYS A 513 -12.34 -2.95 5.91
CA LYS A 513 -13.33 -3.72 5.17
C LYS A 513 -12.98 -5.20 5.10
N ILE A 514 -11.73 -5.54 4.79
CA ILE A 514 -11.26 -6.93 4.75
C ILE A 514 -11.43 -7.59 6.12
N TYR A 515 -11.11 -6.89 7.21
CA TYR A 515 -11.32 -7.36 8.58
C TYR A 515 -12.81 -7.56 8.91
N LYS A 516 -13.68 -6.60 8.54
CA LYS A 516 -15.14 -6.73 8.73
C LYS A 516 -15.74 -7.88 7.89
N THR A 517 -15.32 -8.02 6.63
CA THR A 517 -15.73 -9.15 5.77
C THR A 517 -15.21 -10.48 6.30
N ARG A 518 -14.00 -10.53 6.85
CA ARG A 518 -13.48 -11.72 7.52
C ARG A 518 -14.28 -12.06 8.77
N ASN A 519 -14.51 -11.10 9.68
CA ASN A 519 -15.30 -11.37 10.88
C ASN A 519 -16.75 -11.81 10.57
N LEU A 520 -17.32 -11.36 9.44
CA LEU A 520 -18.60 -11.86 8.93
C LEU A 520 -18.48 -13.29 8.39
N TYR A 521 -17.44 -13.61 7.62
CA TYR A 521 -17.18 -14.97 7.13
C TYR A 521 -16.91 -15.95 8.27
N ASP A 522 -16.02 -15.62 9.20
CA ASP A 522 -15.69 -16.42 10.39
C ASP A 522 -16.96 -16.66 11.26
N HIS A 523 -17.95 -15.74 11.23
CA HIS A 523 -19.26 -15.91 11.88
C HIS A 523 -20.24 -16.76 11.05
N GLU A 524 -20.35 -16.54 9.73
CA GLU A 524 -21.19 -17.35 8.82
C GLU A 524 -20.71 -18.82 8.78
N GLU A 525 -19.41 -19.07 8.86
CA GLU A 525 -18.80 -20.39 9.00
C GLU A 525 -19.18 -21.03 10.34
N SER A 526 -19.11 -20.27 11.45
CA SER A 526 -19.54 -20.75 12.79
C SER A 526 -21.04 -21.09 12.85
N GLU A 527 -21.91 -20.27 12.25
CA GLU A 527 -23.35 -20.53 12.16
C GLU A 527 -23.63 -21.75 11.27
N PHE A 528 -22.87 -21.94 10.19
CA PHE A 528 -22.98 -23.12 9.32
C PHE A 528 -22.54 -24.40 10.04
N GLU A 529 -21.43 -24.38 10.79
CA GLU A 529 -21.02 -25.52 11.64
C GLU A 529 -22.10 -25.84 12.69
N HIS A 530 -22.72 -24.82 13.28
CA HIS A 530 -23.82 -25.01 14.23
C HIS A 530 -25.06 -25.62 13.56
N GLU A 531 -25.51 -25.11 12.41
CA GLU A 531 -26.64 -25.68 11.68
C GLU A 531 -26.35 -27.10 11.18
N GLN A 532 -25.13 -27.37 10.71
CA GLN A 532 -24.70 -28.72 10.31
C GLN A 532 -24.74 -29.69 11.50
N THR A 533 -24.33 -29.25 12.68
CA THR A 533 -24.40 -30.04 13.91
C THR A 533 -25.85 -30.31 14.32
N GLU A 534 -26.69 -29.28 14.36
CA GLU A 534 -28.11 -29.39 14.71
C GLU A 534 -28.88 -30.30 13.72
N ARG A 535 -28.59 -30.20 12.41
CA ARG A 535 -29.10 -31.12 11.38
C ARG A 535 -28.59 -32.55 11.56
N SER A 536 -27.34 -32.74 11.98
CA SER A 536 -26.77 -34.06 12.26
C SER A 536 -27.41 -34.72 13.49
N ASP A 537 -27.71 -33.96 14.54
CA ASP A 537 -28.38 -34.48 15.73
C ASP A 537 -29.87 -34.78 15.46
N LYS A 538 -30.58 -33.92 14.72
CA LYS A 538 -31.93 -34.22 14.19
C LYS A 538 -31.97 -35.48 13.32
N LEU A 539 -30.92 -35.75 12.55
CA LEU A 539 -30.80 -37.01 11.81
C LEU A 539 -30.65 -38.20 12.76
N LYS A 540 -29.74 -38.14 13.75
CA LYS A 540 -29.57 -39.21 14.76
C LYS A 540 -30.86 -39.49 15.53
N ASP A 541 -31.59 -38.44 15.93
CA ASP A 541 -32.87 -38.58 16.63
C ASP A 541 -33.93 -39.28 15.76
N THR A 542 -33.99 -38.97 14.46
CA THR A 542 -34.91 -39.66 13.54
C THR A 542 -34.46 -41.09 13.21
N GLU A 543 -33.16 -41.36 13.10
CA GLU A 543 -32.60 -42.71 12.96
C GLU A 543 -32.90 -43.57 14.21
N LEU A 544 -32.73 -43.03 15.41
CA LEU A 544 -33.09 -43.69 16.67
C LEU A 544 -34.61 -43.93 16.78
N HIS A 545 -35.43 -43.00 16.31
CA HIS A 545 -36.88 -43.20 16.27
C HIS A 545 -37.29 -44.30 15.27
N ILE A 546 -36.66 -44.35 14.09
CA ILE A 546 -36.84 -45.44 13.11
C ILE A 546 -36.44 -46.78 13.73
N LEU A 547 -35.28 -46.88 14.38
CA LEU A 547 -34.82 -48.11 15.05
C LEU A 547 -35.78 -48.57 16.17
N SER A 548 -36.42 -47.64 16.89
CA SER A 548 -37.49 -48.00 17.84
C SER A 548 -38.70 -48.57 17.10
N LEU A 549 -39.17 -47.91 16.04
CA LEU A 549 -40.32 -48.39 15.26
C LEU A 549 -40.04 -49.73 14.58
N GLU A 550 -38.82 -49.98 14.11
CA GLU A 550 -38.40 -51.28 13.57
C GLU A 550 -38.43 -52.36 14.65
N ARG A 551 -37.90 -52.09 15.86
CA ARG A 551 -38.03 -53.00 17.01
C ARG A 551 -39.50 -53.30 17.28
N ASP A 552 -40.32 -52.26 17.44
CA ASP A 552 -41.74 -52.39 17.79
C ASP A 552 -42.51 -53.18 16.71
N ILE A 553 -42.14 -53.03 15.42
CA ILE A 553 -42.62 -53.86 14.32
C ILE A 553 -42.18 -55.32 14.45
N THR A 554 -40.91 -55.60 14.82
CA THR A 554 -40.44 -56.99 15.03
C THR A 554 -41.10 -57.67 16.24
N GLU A 555 -41.36 -56.91 17.32
CA GLU A 555 -42.10 -57.39 18.48
C GLU A 555 -43.54 -57.76 18.07
N MET A 556 -44.26 -56.86 17.39
CA MET A 556 -45.59 -57.12 16.84
C MET A 556 -45.64 -58.29 15.84
N GLN A 557 -44.60 -58.47 15.01
CA GLN A 557 -44.49 -59.65 14.13
C GLN A 557 -44.32 -60.94 14.93
N SER A 558 -43.53 -60.92 16.00
CA SER A 558 -43.35 -62.10 16.88
C SER A 558 -44.64 -62.46 17.62
N GLU A 559 -45.42 -61.48 18.06
CA GLU A 559 -46.77 -61.70 18.61
C GLU A 559 -47.70 -62.30 17.55
N ILE A 560 -47.66 -61.81 16.31
CA ILE A 560 -48.50 -62.33 15.22
C ILE A 560 -48.20 -63.81 14.92
N GLU A 561 -46.93 -64.25 14.92
CA GLU A 561 -46.61 -65.68 14.79
C GLU A 561 -47.07 -66.50 16.01
N LEU A 562 -46.89 -65.98 17.23
CA LEU A 562 -47.38 -66.63 18.46
C LEU A 562 -48.92 -66.80 18.44
N TYR A 563 -49.66 -65.79 17.99
CA TYR A 563 -51.11 -65.86 17.83
C TYR A 563 -51.53 -66.78 16.68
N LYS A 564 -50.77 -66.89 15.58
CA LYS A 564 -51.03 -67.86 14.51
C LYS A 564 -50.91 -69.30 15.03
N ASP A 565 -49.83 -69.62 15.75
CA ASP A 565 -49.64 -70.95 16.35
C ASP A 565 -50.75 -71.27 17.35
N LEU A 566 -51.09 -70.32 18.22
CA LEU A 566 -52.21 -70.45 19.16
C LEU A 566 -53.55 -70.67 18.45
N VAL A 567 -53.82 -70.00 17.33
CA VAL A 567 -55.03 -70.22 16.51
C VAL A 567 -55.01 -71.59 15.83
N ILE A 568 -53.85 -72.05 15.33
CA ILE A 568 -53.69 -73.38 14.73
C ILE A 568 -53.95 -74.48 15.77
N ASP A 569 -53.42 -74.36 16.99
CA ASP A 569 -53.66 -75.34 18.06
C ASP A 569 -55.08 -75.29 18.60
N ASN A 570 -55.70 -74.11 18.73
CA ASN A 570 -57.13 -74.02 19.03
C ASN A 570 -58.00 -74.64 17.92
N HIS A 571 -57.62 -74.50 16.64
CA HIS A 571 -58.31 -75.15 15.53
C HIS A 571 -58.13 -76.67 15.55
N ARG A 572 -56.93 -77.19 15.83
CA ARG A 572 -56.67 -78.63 16.06
C ARG A 572 -57.50 -79.19 17.22
N GLN A 573 -57.61 -78.46 18.33
CA GLN A 573 -58.45 -78.83 19.46
C GLN A 573 -59.94 -78.82 19.08
N SER A 574 -60.41 -77.79 18.38
CA SER A 574 -61.79 -77.69 17.88
C SER A 574 -62.15 -78.86 16.96
N LEU A 575 -61.27 -79.21 16.02
CA LEU A 575 -61.45 -80.37 15.13
C LEU A 575 -61.44 -81.70 15.91
N SER A 576 -60.64 -81.83 16.97
CA SER A 576 -60.69 -82.98 17.89
C SER A 576 -62.03 -83.08 18.63
N TRP A 577 -62.61 -81.95 19.04
CA TRP A 577 -63.94 -81.92 19.65
C TRP A 577 -65.06 -82.18 18.64
N GLU A 578 -64.98 -81.64 17.42
CA GLU A 578 -65.96 -81.89 16.36
C GLU A 578 -65.96 -83.37 15.91
N THR A 579 -64.78 -84.00 15.79
CA THR A 579 -64.69 -85.44 15.47
C THR A 579 -65.20 -86.32 16.61
N LYS A 580 -64.90 -86.00 17.88
CA LYS A 580 -65.52 -86.66 19.06
C LYS A 580 -67.05 -86.49 19.05
N TYR A 581 -67.55 -85.29 18.75
CA TYR A 581 -68.98 -85.01 18.66
C TYR A 581 -69.64 -85.84 17.56
N LYS A 582 -69.06 -85.88 16.34
CA LYS A 582 -69.58 -86.68 15.23
C LYS A 582 -69.62 -88.17 15.56
N LEU A 583 -68.58 -88.72 16.17
CA LEU A 583 -68.57 -90.12 16.64
C LEU A 583 -69.69 -90.39 17.67
N ILE A 584 -69.92 -89.48 18.62
CA ILE A 584 -71.03 -89.59 19.58
C ILE A 584 -72.38 -89.48 18.87
N GLU A 585 -72.54 -88.54 17.93
CA GLU A 585 -73.79 -88.35 17.20
C GLU A 585 -74.10 -89.55 16.29
N GLU A 586 -73.12 -90.10 15.59
CA GLU A 586 -73.24 -91.32 14.79
C GLU A 586 -73.57 -92.53 15.67
N THR A 587 -72.95 -92.67 16.84
CA THR A 587 -73.29 -93.73 17.82
C THR A 587 -74.74 -93.58 18.31
N ILE A 588 -75.22 -92.35 18.54
CA ILE A 588 -76.60 -92.06 18.92
C ILE A 588 -77.57 -92.34 17.76
N ARG A 589 -77.23 -91.95 16.53
CA ARG A 589 -78.03 -92.24 15.32
C ARG A 589 -78.12 -93.74 15.08
N TRP A 590 -77.01 -94.47 15.18
CA TRP A 590 -76.97 -95.93 15.04
C TRP A 590 -77.82 -96.60 16.12
N SER A 591 -77.63 -96.26 17.40
CA SER A 591 -78.45 -96.78 18.51
C SER A 591 -79.95 -96.48 18.37
N LYS A 592 -80.31 -95.32 17.79
CA LYS A 592 -81.71 -94.98 17.46
C LYS A 592 -82.24 -95.77 16.26
N ALA A 593 -81.45 -95.99 15.22
CA ALA A 593 -81.81 -96.80 14.06
C ALA A 593 -82.03 -98.26 14.45
N GLU A 594 -81.10 -98.83 15.23
CA GLU A 594 -81.12 -100.17 15.79
C GLU A 594 -82.40 -100.44 16.60
N ARG A 595 -82.80 -99.47 17.43
CA ARG A 595 -84.02 -99.50 18.25
C ARG A 595 -85.30 -99.12 17.50
N SER A 596 -85.20 -98.65 16.25
CA SER A 596 -86.37 -98.26 15.44
C SER A 596 -87.17 -99.48 15.01
N VAL A 597 -88.43 -99.28 14.62
CA VAL A 597 -89.35 -100.36 14.19
C VAL A 597 -88.82 -101.16 12.97
N CYS A 598 -87.85 -100.61 12.22
CA CYS A 598 -87.23 -101.22 11.04
C CYS A 598 -85.76 -101.67 11.26
N GLY A 599 -85.14 -101.34 12.39
CA GLY A 599 -83.83 -101.86 12.77
C GLY A 599 -83.93 -103.24 13.41
N ASP A 600 -82.82 -103.97 13.55
CA ASP A 600 -82.84 -105.39 13.91
C ASP A 600 -83.53 -105.68 15.25
N ILE A 601 -83.38 -104.80 16.27
CA ILE A 601 -84.11 -104.94 17.55
C ILE A 601 -85.62 -104.71 17.35
N GLY A 602 -86.03 -103.80 16.47
CA GLY A 602 -87.44 -103.57 16.11
C GLY A 602 -88.03 -104.70 15.28
N VAL A 603 -87.29 -105.23 14.32
CA VAL A 603 -87.66 -106.42 13.55
C VAL A 603 -87.82 -107.62 14.48
N MET A 604 -86.88 -107.83 15.41
CA MET A 604 -86.97 -108.91 16.39
C MET A 604 -88.17 -108.74 17.34
N LYS A 605 -88.48 -107.51 17.80
CA LYS A 605 -89.71 -107.22 18.55
C LYS A 605 -90.99 -107.47 17.74
N ASN A 606 -91.01 -107.06 16.48
CA ASN A 606 -92.13 -107.30 15.58
C ASN A 606 -92.33 -108.79 15.32
N GLU A 607 -91.25 -109.58 15.20
CA GLU A 607 -91.34 -111.02 15.02
C GLU A 607 -91.77 -111.74 16.31
N ILE A 608 -91.30 -111.30 17.49
CA ILE A 608 -91.86 -111.75 18.78
C ILE A 608 -93.37 -111.44 18.85
N HIS A 609 -93.82 -110.29 18.35
CA HIS A 609 -95.24 -109.96 18.25
C HIS A 609 -95.98 -110.86 17.25
N ARG A 610 -95.42 -111.17 16.07
CA ARG A 610 -95.98 -112.16 15.13
C ARG A 610 -96.05 -113.55 15.75
N MET A 611 -95.01 -114.00 16.45
CA MET A 611 -95.00 -115.28 17.15
C MET A 611 -96.08 -115.33 18.25
N ASN A 612 -96.29 -114.24 19.00
CA ASN A 612 -97.36 -114.16 19.99
C ASN A 612 -98.76 -114.14 19.34
N ILE A 613 -98.95 -113.47 18.20
CA ILE A 613 -100.18 -113.57 17.39
C ILE A 613 -100.38 -115.02 16.91
N ARG A 614 -99.32 -115.66 16.40
CA ARG A 614 -99.35 -117.03 15.88
C ARG A 614 -99.66 -118.06 16.99
N TYR A 615 -99.15 -117.84 18.19
CA TYR A 615 -99.50 -118.61 19.40
C TYR A 615 -100.99 -118.45 19.77
N ASN A 616 -101.52 -117.22 19.76
CA ASN A 616 -102.94 -116.98 20.00
C ASN A 616 -103.85 -117.53 18.87
N GLN A 617 -103.38 -117.55 17.62
CA GLN A 617 -104.05 -118.24 16.51
C GLN A 617 -104.01 -119.77 16.68
N LEU A 618 -102.90 -120.34 17.15
CA LEU A 618 -102.77 -121.76 17.46
C LEU A 618 -103.74 -122.17 18.58
N LYS A 619 -103.90 -121.33 19.60
CA LYS A 619 -104.86 -121.54 20.69
C LYS A 619 -106.32 -121.55 20.19
N ARG A 620 -106.69 -120.62 19.30
CA ARG A 620 -108.02 -120.63 18.64
C ARG A 620 -108.20 -121.82 17.70
N ALA A 621 -107.14 -122.30 17.06
CA ALA A 621 -107.19 -123.51 16.25
C ALA A 621 -107.38 -124.77 17.10
N GLN A 622 -106.80 -124.82 18.31
CA GLN A 622 -107.05 -125.87 19.30
C GLN A 622 -108.50 -125.85 19.80
N GLU A 623 -109.05 -124.68 20.10
CA GLU A 623 -110.47 -124.50 20.47
C GLU A 623 -111.40 -124.96 19.33
N LYS A 624 -111.06 -124.66 18.07
CA LYS A 624 -111.82 -125.13 16.90
C LYS A 624 -111.69 -126.64 16.67
N LEU A 625 -110.51 -127.23 16.88
CA LEU A 625 -110.28 -128.68 16.75
C LEU A 625 -111.22 -129.50 17.66
N VAL A 626 -111.60 -128.97 18.82
CA VAL A 626 -112.57 -129.62 19.73
C VAL A 626 -113.98 -129.63 19.12
N GLN A 627 -114.42 -128.53 18.51
CA GLN A 627 -115.72 -128.46 17.81
C GLN A 627 -115.73 -129.29 16.52
N ASP A 628 -114.62 -129.28 15.76
CA ASP A 628 -114.47 -130.09 14.56
C ASP A 628 -114.45 -131.61 14.91
N LEU A 629 -113.94 -132.01 16.08
CA LEU A 629 -114.02 -133.39 16.59
C LEU A 629 -115.46 -133.84 16.90
N GLU A 630 -116.32 -132.96 17.41
CA GLU A 630 -117.75 -133.24 17.60
C GLU A 630 -118.45 -133.43 16.24
N HIS A 631 -118.13 -132.61 15.24
CA HIS A 631 -118.66 -132.75 13.88
C HIS A 631 -118.08 -133.95 13.10
N CYS A 632 -116.84 -134.39 13.36
CA CYS A 632 -116.24 -135.57 12.74
C CYS A 632 -116.91 -136.91 13.13
N VAL A 633 -117.75 -136.93 14.17
CA VAL A 633 -118.62 -138.08 14.46
C VAL A 633 -119.75 -138.19 13.43
N ILE A 634 -120.26 -137.06 12.95
CA ILE A 634 -121.37 -136.99 11.98
C ILE A 634 -120.86 -137.08 10.54
N HIS A 635 -119.76 -136.39 10.19
CA HIS A 635 -119.27 -136.36 8.80
C HIS A 635 -118.48 -137.62 8.36
N ARG A 636 -118.62 -138.72 9.10
CA ARG A 636 -117.94 -140.00 8.88
C ARG A 636 -118.53 -140.81 7.72
N GLU A 637 -119.68 -140.41 7.19
CA GLU A 637 -120.40 -141.13 6.13
C GLU A 637 -119.96 -140.78 4.69
N GLN A 638 -119.27 -139.65 4.46
CA GLN A 638 -118.90 -139.19 3.10
C GLN A 638 -117.43 -138.77 2.98
N ILE A 639 -116.56 -139.78 3.04
CA ILE A 639 -115.18 -139.71 2.56
C ILE A 639 -115.19 -139.98 1.04
N PHE A 640 -115.05 -138.95 0.18
CA PHE A 640 -114.40 -139.09 -1.12
C PHE A 640 -114.05 -137.73 -1.80
N VAL A 641 -113.21 -137.79 -2.85
CA VAL A 641 -112.96 -136.75 -3.88
C VAL A 641 -112.08 -135.51 -3.52
N ASN A 642 -110.87 -135.54 -4.07
CA ASN A 642 -110.04 -134.44 -4.62
C ASN A 642 -109.21 -133.48 -3.72
N ALA A 643 -107.89 -133.74 -3.74
CA ALA A 643 -106.81 -132.77 -3.55
C ALA A 643 -106.35 -132.14 -4.91
N THR A 644 -105.17 -131.48 -4.91
CA THR A 644 -104.34 -131.00 -6.09
C THR A 644 -104.69 -129.58 -6.65
N VAL A 645 -103.82 -128.73 -7.27
CA VAL A 645 -102.36 -128.74 -7.59
C VAL A 645 -101.78 -127.35 -8.07
N LYS A 646 -100.51 -126.99 -7.71
CA LYS A 646 -99.47 -126.13 -8.41
C LYS A 646 -99.70 -124.58 -8.67
N GLU A 647 -98.75 -123.61 -8.50
CA GLU A 647 -97.48 -123.13 -9.19
C GLU A 647 -97.69 -122.03 -10.31
N HIS A 648 -96.82 -121.07 -10.74
CA HIS A 648 -95.44 -120.60 -10.40
C HIS A 648 -95.00 -119.22 -11.07
N ILE A 649 -93.91 -118.56 -10.56
CA ILE A 649 -92.81 -117.77 -11.26
C ILE A 649 -93.01 -116.35 -11.92
N SER A 650 -92.04 -115.40 -11.78
CA SER A 650 -91.39 -114.53 -12.85
C SER A 650 -90.48 -113.34 -12.36
N VAL A 651 -89.57 -112.76 -13.23
CA VAL A 651 -88.44 -111.78 -12.91
C VAL A 651 -88.00 -110.85 -14.10
N LYS A 652 -87.33 -109.67 -13.88
CA LYS A 652 -86.57 -108.71 -14.82
C LYS A 652 -85.86 -107.52 -14.02
N LEU A 653 -84.90 -106.61 -14.43
CA LEU A 653 -83.93 -106.39 -15.57
C LEU A 653 -82.72 -105.36 -15.29
N ASN A 654 -82.16 -104.64 -16.32
CA ASN A 654 -80.88 -103.82 -16.49
C ASN A 654 -80.85 -102.31 -15.99
N LYS A 655 -79.83 -101.38 -16.10
CA LYS A 655 -78.30 -101.26 -16.02
C LYS A 655 -77.72 -99.79 -16.29
N LYS A 656 -76.80 -99.25 -15.42
CA LYS A 656 -75.69 -98.20 -15.62
C LYS A 656 -76.02 -96.77 -16.23
N ASN A 657 -75.15 -95.74 -16.44
CA ASN A 657 -73.66 -95.46 -16.43
C ASN A 657 -73.24 -93.94 -16.11
N TYR A 658 -72.00 -93.47 -16.44
CA TYR A 658 -71.36 -92.12 -16.15
C TYR A 658 -70.78 -91.34 -17.40
N SER A 659 -70.64 -89.98 -17.36
CA SER A 659 -69.45 -89.12 -17.74
C SER A 659 -69.68 -87.73 -18.46
N SER A 660 -68.73 -86.77 -18.27
CA SER A 660 -68.31 -85.54 -19.05
C SER A 660 -69.28 -84.35 -19.37
N GLN A 661 -68.86 -83.23 -20.03
CA GLN A 661 -67.93 -82.13 -19.61
C GLN A 661 -68.06 -80.85 -20.54
N PHE A 662 -67.64 -79.65 -20.07
CA PHE A 662 -67.13 -78.47 -20.84
C PHE A 662 -68.07 -77.63 -21.75
N HIS A 663 -68.23 -76.29 -21.54
CA HIS A 663 -68.72 -75.37 -22.60
C HIS A 663 -68.52 -73.82 -22.51
N VAL A 664 -68.02 -73.23 -21.41
CA VAL A 664 -68.14 -71.75 -21.17
C VAL A 664 -66.99 -70.88 -21.74
N LYS A 665 -65.85 -71.45 -22.12
CA LYS A 665 -64.56 -70.73 -22.22
C LYS A 665 -64.22 -70.03 -23.55
N VAL A 666 -65.20 -69.68 -24.39
CA VAL A 666 -64.97 -69.26 -25.80
C VAL A 666 -65.19 -67.77 -26.09
N ASN A 667 -66.07 -67.06 -25.36
CA ASN A 667 -66.45 -65.69 -25.73
C ASN A 667 -65.48 -64.57 -25.29
N GLU A 668 -64.66 -64.78 -24.25
CA GLU A 668 -63.76 -63.72 -23.75
C GLU A 668 -62.62 -63.35 -24.71
N VAL A 669 -62.19 -64.29 -25.57
CA VAL A 669 -60.99 -64.12 -26.40
C VAL A 669 -61.21 -63.14 -27.56
N ARG A 670 -62.44 -63.04 -28.09
CA ARG A 670 -62.73 -62.18 -29.26
C ARG A 670 -62.70 -60.68 -28.97
N ASN A 671 -63.08 -60.25 -27.75
CA ASN A 671 -63.14 -58.82 -27.44
C ASN A 671 -61.76 -58.19 -27.20
N LYS A 672 -60.80 -58.94 -26.63
CA LYS A 672 -59.44 -58.44 -26.36
C LYS A 672 -58.67 -58.12 -27.64
N LEU A 673 -58.94 -58.86 -28.73
CA LEU A 673 -58.25 -58.72 -30.02
C LEU A 673 -58.59 -57.40 -30.75
N LYS A 674 -59.80 -56.85 -30.56
CA LYS A 674 -60.21 -55.56 -31.17
C LYS A 674 -59.61 -54.32 -30.50
N VAL A 675 -59.26 -54.39 -29.21
CA VAL A 675 -58.66 -53.25 -28.49
C VAL A 675 -57.22 -53.06 -28.95
N ILE A 676 -56.44 -54.14 -28.96
CA ILE A 676 -55.02 -54.16 -29.35
C ILE A 676 -54.81 -53.63 -30.78
N GLN A 677 -55.72 -53.95 -31.71
CA GLN A 677 -55.65 -53.46 -33.09
C GLN A 677 -55.72 -51.91 -33.19
N ASN A 678 -56.48 -51.26 -32.30
CA ASN A 678 -56.64 -49.80 -32.27
C ASN A 678 -55.53 -49.09 -31.47
N GLU A 679 -54.92 -49.76 -30.48
CA GLU A 679 -53.73 -49.25 -29.80
C GLU A 679 -52.53 -49.21 -30.76
N ILE A 680 -52.34 -50.24 -31.59
CA ILE A 680 -51.21 -50.31 -32.54
C ILE A 680 -51.20 -49.12 -33.51
N THR A 681 -52.35 -48.74 -34.09
CA THR A 681 -52.43 -47.61 -35.03
C THR A 681 -52.26 -46.26 -34.36
N HIS A 682 -52.83 -46.06 -33.16
CA HIS A 682 -52.66 -44.80 -32.41
C HIS A 682 -51.21 -44.63 -31.91
N LEU A 683 -50.50 -45.72 -31.63
CA LEU A 683 -49.09 -45.71 -31.25
C LEU A 683 -48.13 -45.51 -32.43
N SER A 684 -48.46 -45.98 -33.64
CA SER A 684 -47.54 -45.93 -34.78
C SER A 684 -47.44 -44.56 -35.46
N GLU A 685 -48.54 -43.81 -35.57
CA GLU A 685 -48.55 -42.55 -36.32
C GLU A 685 -48.29 -41.32 -35.44
N ARG A 686 -48.89 -41.27 -34.24
CA ARG A 686 -48.88 -40.04 -33.43
C ARG A 686 -47.57 -39.82 -32.70
N ARG A 687 -47.03 -40.86 -32.04
CA ARG A 687 -45.71 -40.79 -31.39
C ARG A 687 -44.60 -40.48 -32.39
N LEU A 688 -44.61 -41.11 -33.56
CA LEU A 688 -43.59 -40.89 -34.57
C LEU A 688 -43.52 -39.42 -35.03
N ILE A 689 -44.67 -38.74 -35.16
CA ILE A 689 -44.74 -37.31 -35.49
C ILE A 689 -44.27 -36.45 -34.30
N ASP A 690 -44.70 -36.73 -33.07
CA ASP A 690 -44.26 -35.98 -31.88
C ASP A 690 -42.75 -36.15 -31.62
N ASP A 691 -42.21 -37.35 -31.80
CA ASP A 691 -40.78 -37.66 -31.66
C ASP A 691 -39.95 -37.01 -32.76
N VAL A 692 -40.41 -37.00 -34.02
CA VAL A 692 -39.75 -36.24 -35.11
C VAL A 692 -39.75 -34.74 -34.82
N ASN A 693 -40.87 -34.16 -34.37
CA ASN A 693 -40.92 -32.75 -33.97
C ASN A 693 -39.98 -32.42 -32.80
N ASN A 694 -39.83 -33.34 -31.84
CA ASN A 694 -38.88 -33.21 -30.74
C ASN A 694 -37.42 -33.33 -31.21
N ILE A 695 -37.14 -34.22 -32.16
CA ILE A 695 -35.81 -34.35 -32.80
C ILE A 695 -35.46 -33.08 -33.60
N GLU A 696 -36.40 -32.50 -34.37
CA GLU A 696 -36.15 -31.24 -35.08
C GLU A 696 -35.89 -30.07 -34.12
N ARG A 697 -36.65 -29.99 -33.00
CA ARG A 697 -36.39 -29.02 -31.93
C ARG A 697 -35.02 -29.24 -31.28
N MET A 698 -34.61 -30.49 -31.03
CA MET A 698 -33.27 -30.81 -30.55
C MET A 698 -32.18 -30.42 -31.56
N ILE A 699 -32.38 -30.67 -32.86
CA ILE A 699 -31.43 -30.26 -33.92
C ILE A 699 -31.33 -28.74 -34.00
N TYR A 700 -32.43 -28.00 -33.86
CA TYR A 700 -32.43 -26.54 -33.80
C TYR A 700 -31.67 -26.03 -32.56
N MET A 701 -31.96 -26.59 -31.38
CA MET A 701 -31.25 -26.25 -30.13
C MET A 701 -29.76 -26.60 -30.20
N LEU A 702 -29.38 -27.74 -30.78
CA LEU A 702 -27.98 -28.14 -30.98
C LEU A 702 -27.26 -27.20 -31.96
N ARG A 703 -27.90 -26.79 -33.07
CA ARG A 703 -27.32 -25.80 -33.99
C ARG A 703 -27.15 -24.43 -33.33
N ARG A 704 -28.11 -24.02 -32.50
CA ARG A 704 -27.99 -22.80 -31.69
C ARG A 704 -26.80 -22.92 -30.74
N ILE A 705 -26.76 -23.95 -29.88
CA ILE A 705 -25.66 -24.18 -28.94
C ILE A 705 -24.31 -24.29 -29.67
N GLN A 706 -24.26 -24.85 -30.88
CA GLN A 706 -23.05 -24.92 -31.71
C GLN A 706 -22.62 -23.56 -32.29
N ASN A 707 -23.53 -22.59 -32.45
CA ASN A 707 -23.21 -21.21 -32.79
C ASN A 707 -22.85 -20.41 -31.53
N ASP A 708 -23.67 -20.47 -30.47
CA ASP A 708 -23.39 -19.87 -29.16
C ASP A 708 -21.97 -20.28 -28.67
N LEU A 709 -21.56 -21.54 -28.91
CA LEU A 709 -20.22 -22.06 -28.61
C LEU A 709 -19.12 -21.63 -29.60
N LYS A 710 -19.43 -21.27 -30.86
CA LYS A 710 -18.44 -20.63 -31.75
C LYS A 710 -18.17 -19.21 -31.30
N ASP A 711 -19.22 -18.45 -31.03
CA ASP A 711 -19.14 -17.06 -30.61
C ASP A 711 -18.29 -16.95 -29.32
N VAL A 712 -18.52 -17.83 -28.34
CA VAL A 712 -17.69 -17.95 -27.12
C VAL A 712 -16.23 -18.38 -27.42
N ASN A 713 -15.97 -19.24 -28.40
CA ASN A 713 -14.59 -19.59 -28.79
C ASN A 713 -13.88 -18.45 -29.54
N GLU A 714 -14.60 -17.63 -30.30
CA GLU A 714 -14.05 -16.42 -30.94
C GLU A 714 -13.77 -15.32 -29.90
N GLU A 715 -14.63 -15.17 -28.89
CA GLU A 715 -14.37 -14.32 -27.72
C GLU A 715 -13.18 -14.80 -26.89
N ASP A 716 -13.09 -16.10 -26.54
CA ASP A 716 -11.94 -16.66 -25.81
C ASP A 716 -10.63 -16.51 -26.60
N CYS A 717 -10.64 -16.80 -27.90
CA CYS A 717 -9.49 -16.54 -28.77
C CYS A 717 -9.08 -15.06 -28.77
N SER A 718 -10.04 -14.12 -28.82
CA SER A 718 -9.78 -12.69 -28.70
C SER A 718 -9.17 -12.31 -27.34
N ILE A 719 -9.68 -12.88 -26.25
CA ILE A 719 -9.19 -12.67 -24.89
C ILE A 719 -7.77 -13.25 -24.72
N GLN A 720 -7.50 -14.44 -25.25
CA GLN A 720 -6.17 -15.05 -25.24
C GLN A 720 -5.13 -14.18 -25.98
N ASN A 721 -5.47 -13.66 -27.17
CA ASN A 721 -4.61 -12.72 -27.90
C ASN A 721 -4.34 -11.44 -27.08
N GLN A 722 -5.36 -10.86 -26.43
CA GLN A 722 -5.21 -9.69 -25.55
C GLN A 722 -4.33 -9.99 -24.32
N ILE A 723 -4.40 -11.20 -23.77
CA ILE A 723 -3.54 -11.67 -22.68
C ILE A 723 -2.09 -11.81 -23.16
N GLU A 724 -1.84 -12.37 -24.36
CA GLU A 724 -0.49 -12.46 -24.93
C GLU A 724 0.14 -11.08 -25.16
N ASP A 725 -0.59 -10.14 -25.78
CA ASP A 725 -0.13 -8.77 -26.00
C ASP A 725 0.10 -8.04 -24.66
N GLY A 726 -0.77 -8.25 -23.66
CA GLY A 726 -0.58 -7.76 -22.30
C GLY A 726 0.70 -8.30 -21.62
N ILE A 727 1.02 -9.59 -21.83
CA ILE A 727 2.26 -10.23 -21.36
C ILE A 727 3.49 -9.66 -22.09
N LEU A 728 3.40 -9.41 -23.40
CA LEU A 728 4.46 -8.79 -24.19
C LEU A 728 4.74 -7.34 -23.76
N LEU A 729 3.69 -6.55 -23.52
CA LEU A 729 3.80 -5.18 -23.02
C LEU A 729 4.38 -5.14 -21.59
N LYS A 730 3.93 -6.06 -20.71
CA LYS A 730 4.50 -6.24 -19.37
C LYS A 730 6.01 -6.57 -19.43
N HIS A 731 6.43 -7.40 -20.38
CA HIS A 731 7.85 -7.74 -20.60
C HIS A 731 8.66 -6.53 -21.10
N ALA A 732 8.14 -5.75 -22.05
CA ALA A 732 8.79 -4.54 -22.56
C ALA A 732 9.01 -3.50 -21.44
N ASN A 733 7.98 -3.28 -20.63
CA ASN A 733 8.05 -2.38 -19.48
C ASN A 733 9.03 -2.88 -18.40
N LEU A 734 9.05 -4.19 -18.14
CA LEU A 734 9.98 -4.81 -17.19
C LEU A 734 11.44 -4.61 -17.62
N GLU A 735 11.79 -4.86 -18.88
CA GLU A 735 13.15 -4.63 -19.40
C GLU A 735 13.55 -3.15 -19.32
N GLN A 736 12.65 -2.23 -19.68
CA GLN A 736 12.93 -0.80 -19.55
C GLN A 736 13.19 -0.39 -18.08
N ILE A 737 12.48 -1.00 -17.13
CA ILE A 737 12.70 -0.81 -15.69
C ILE A 737 14.04 -1.44 -15.26
N ILE A 738 14.36 -2.67 -15.69
CA ILE A 738 15.63 -3.35 -15.40
C ILE A 738 16.82 -2.53 -15.92
N ARG A 739 16.75 -1.97 -17.12
CA ARG A 739 17.78 -1.04 -17.64
C ARG A 739 17.90 0.23 -16.81
N LYS A 740 16.79 0.89 -16.48
CA LYS A 740 16.79 2.08 -15.61
C LYS A 740 17.40 1.78 -14.23
N GLN A 741 17.06 0.63 -13.64
CA GLN A 741 17.64 0.15 -12.38
C GLN A 741 19.12 -0.19 -12.51
N ASN A 742 19.55 -0.88 -13.57
CA ASN A 742 20.96 -1.25 -13.78
C ASN A 742 21.83 -0.02 -14.05
N ARG A 743 21.32 0.98 -14.79
CA ARG A 743 21.97 2.28 -14.95
C ARG A 743 22.06 3.04 -13.62
N SER A 744 21.00 3.03 -12.80
CA SER A 744 21.03 3.59 -11.45
C SER A 744 22.04 2.88 -10.54
N LYS A 745 22.07 1.54 -10.54
CA LYS A 745 23.06 0.70 -9.83
C LYS A 745 24.49 0.98 -10.33
N ALA A 746 24.70 1.30 -11.61
CA ALA A 746 26.00 1.70 -12.14
C ALA A 746 26.45 3.07 -11.60
N TYR A 747 25.56 4.09 -11.59
CA TYR A 747 25.86 5.38 -10.95
C TYR A 747 26.08 5.25 -9.43
N GLY A 748 25.31 4.40 -8.74
CA GLY A 748 25.55 4.07 -7.34
C GLY A 748 26.92 3.41 -7.10
N ARG A 749 27.33 2.48 -7.98
CA ARG A 749 28.67 1.84 -7.92
C ARG A 749 29.82 2.83 -8.18
N LEU A 750 29.60 3.87 -9.00
CA LEU A 750 30.54 4.97 -9.16
C LEU A 750 30.65 5.80 -7.88
N ASN A 751 29.52 6.16 -7.26
CA ASN A 751 29.50 6.93 -6.00
C ASN A 751 30.10 6.16 -4.81
N CYS A 752 29.99 4.83 -4.77
CA CYS A 752 30.44 4.02 -3.63
C CYS A 752 31.91 3.57 -3.66
N ARG A 753 32.69 3.86 -4.71
CA ARG A 753 34.12 3.47 -4.78
C ARG A 753 35.07 4.62 -4.46
N LYS A 754 35.74 4.55 -3.31
CA LYS A 754 36.84 5.45 -2.93
C LYS A 754 38.18 5.17 -3.64
N SER A 755 38.24 4.20 -4.56
CA SER A 755 39.44 3.88 -5.34
C SER A 755 39.31 4.33 -6.80
N GLN A 756 40.35 4.97 -7.32
CA GLN A 756 40.42 5.39 -8.73
C GLN A 756 40.16 4.20 -9.66
N GLN A 757 39.07 4.25 -10.43
CA GLN A 757 38.95 3.38 -11.60
C GLN A 757 39.93 3.87 -12.68
N LYS A 758 40.53 2.94 -13.42
CA LYS A 758 41.41 3.26 -14.54
C LYS A 758 40.62 4.07 -15.57
N LEU A 759 41.05 5.31 -15.83
CA LEU A 759 40.60 6.10 -16.97
C LEU A 759 41.06 5.41 -18.26
N ALA A 760 40.18 4.56 -18.79
CA ALA A 760 40.32 3.87 -20.06
C ALA A 760 38.95 3.95 -20.76
N ARG A 761 38.84 4.46 -21.99
CA ARG A 761 39.87 4.88 -22.96
C ARG A 761 39.54 6.28 -23.50
N SER A 762 40.20 6.72 -24.58
CA SER A 762 39.79 7.91 -25.34
C SER A 762 38.31 7.85 -25.71
N GLU A 763 37.63 8.99 -25.77
CA GLU A 763 36.21 9.10 -26.13
C GLU A 763 35.93 8.43 -27.49
N ILE A 764 36.84 8.60 -28.46
CA ILE A 764 36.84 7.92 -29.77
C ILE A 764 36.76 6.40 -29.62
N THR A 765 37.49 5.82 -28.67
CA THR A 765 37.48 4.37 -28.40
C THR A 765 36.32 3.90 -27.52
N ILE A 766 35.59 4.80 -26.87
CA ILE A 766 34.30 4.48 -26.25
C ILE A 766 33.22 4.47 -27.34
N GLN A 767 33.23 5.47 -28.23
CA GLN A 767 32.35 5.58 -29.39
C GLN A 767 32.51 4.35 -30.31
N LEU A 768 33.73 4.01 -30.74
CA LEU A 768 34.01 2.80 -31.53
C LEU A 768 33.61 1.46 -30.85
N HIS A 769 33.44 1.43 -29.52
CA HIS A 769 32.88 0.27 -28.83
C HIS A 769 31.35 0.30 -28.78
N SER A 770 30.75 1.49 -28.69
CA SER A 770 29.29 1.68 -28.82
C SER A 770 28.81 1.37 -30.24
N ASP A 771 29.53 1.85 -31.25
CA ASP A 771 29.19 1.65 -32.67
C ASP A 771 29.21 0.15 -33.00
N LYS A 772 30.29 -0.55 -32.63
CA LYS A 772 30.37 -2.02 -32.77
C LYS A 772 29.28 -2.78 -32.01
N GLN A 773 28.83 -2.27 -30.86
CA GLN A 773 27.71 -2.87 -30.13
C GLN A 773 26.39 -2.62 -30.84
N ASN A 774 26.21 -1.45 -31.47
CA ASN A 774 25.04 -1.14 -32.30
C ASN A 774 25.02 -2.00 -33.58
N ASP A 775 26.16 -2.24 -34.22
CA ASP A 775 26.29 -3.13 -35.40
C ASP A 775 25.90 -4.57 -35.05
N VAL A 776 26.41 -5.08 -33.91
CA VAL A 776 26.08 -6.42 -33.40
C VAL A 776 24.60 -6.50 -32.98
N ASN A 777 24.06 -5.48 -32.33
CA ASN A 777 22.63 -5.45 -32.01
C ASN A 777 21.76 -5.41 -33.27
N SER A 778 22.16 -4.67 -34.32
CA SER A 778 21.41 -4.55 -35.57
C SER A 778 21.37 -5.88 -36.32
N THR A 779 22.53 -6.54 -36.49
CA THR A 779 22.58 -7.88 -37.11
C THR A 779 21.83 -8.94 -36.28
N MET A 780 21.83 -8.85 -34.95
CA MET A 780 20.97 -9.71 -34.11
C MET A 780 19.47 -9.39 -34.26
N ILE A 781 19.08 -8.13 -34.45
CA ILE A 781 17.69 -7.74 -34.74
C ILE A 781 17.24 -8.32 -36.08
N GLU A 782 18.07 -8.23 -37.11
CA GLU A 782 17.79 -8.82 -38.43
C GLU A 782 17.60 -10.35 -38.33
N ILE A 783 18.51 -11.06 -37.68
CA ILE A 783 18.39 -12.52 -37.47
C ILE A 783 17.09 -12.89 -36.73
N VAL A 784 16.73 -12.15 -35.68
CA VAL A 784 15.49 -12.40 -34.92
C VAL A 784 14.24 -12.01 -35.73
N GLN A 785 14.34 -11.04 -36.65
CA GLN A 785 13.26 -10.71 -37.58
C GLN A 785 13.08 -11.77 -38.68
N THR A 786 14.15 -12.40 -39.16
CA THR A 786 14.05 -13.56 -40.08
C THR A 786 13.41 -14.75 -39.36
N LEU A 787 13.88 -15.10 -38.15
CA LEU A 787 13.32 -16.18 -37.34
C LEU A 787 11.84 -15.96 -36.94
N LEU A 788 11.37 -14.72 -36.88
CA LEU A 788 9.96 -14.37 -36.70
C LEU A 788 9.08 -14.70 -37.91
N VAL A 789 9.64 -14.65 -39.12
CA VAL A 789 8.96 -15.01 -40.37
C VAL A 789 9.00 -16.53 -40.57
N ASP A 790 10.14 -17.16 -40.28
CA ASP A 790 10.34 -18.61 -40.44
C ASP A 790 9.52 -19.45 -39.43
N TYR A 791 9.27 -18.92 -38.23
CA TYR A 791 8.62 -19.64 -37.13
C TYR A 791 7.50 -18.82 -36.44
N PRO A 792 6.37 -18.56 -37.13
CA PRO A 792 5.28 -17.73 -36.62
C PRO A 792 4.66 -18.27 -35.31
N GLU A 793 4.66 -19.59 -35.09
CA GLU A 793 4.22 -20.23 -33.85
C GLU A 793 4.99 -19.76 -32.59
N LYS A 794 6.17 -19.15 -32.76
CA LYS A 794 7.02 -18.64 -31.67
C LYS A 794 7.08 -17.11 -31.64
N LYS A 795 6.10 -16.43 -32.25
CA LYS A 795 5.93 -14.95 -32.26
C LYS A 795 6.15 -14.33 -30.87
N THR A 796 5.53 -14.86 -29.82
CA THR A 796 5.66 -14.32 -28.46
C THR A 796 7.03 -14.51 -27.82
N PHE A 797 7.78 -15.54 -28.22
CA PHE A 797 9.15 -15.76 -27.75
C PHE A 797 10.12 -14.76 -28.41
N PHE A 798 10.14 -14.70 -29.75
CA PHE A 798 11.06 -13.80 -30.46
C PHE A 798 10.74 -12.31 -30.24
N THR A 799 9.47 -11.94 -30.04
CA THR A 799 9.11 -10.55 -29.69
C THR A 799 9.70 -10.13 -28.34
N LYS A 800 9.79 -11.04 -27.35
CA LYS A 800 10.49 -10.78 -26.09
C LYS A 800 12.00 -10.55 -26.31
N VAL A 801 12.62 -11.31 -27.22
CA VAL A 801 14.03 -11.11 -27.61
C VAL A 801 14.23 -9.75 -28.30
N LEU A 802 13.32 -9.32 -29.20
CA LEU A 802 13.39 -7.99 -29.81
C LEU A 802 13.27 -6.86 -28.77
N HIS A 803 12.47 -7.01 -27.71
CA HIS A 803 12.43 -6.03 -26.62
C HIS A 803 13.76 -5.91 -25.86
N VAL A 804 14.55 -6.99 -25.81
CA VAL A 804 15.91 -6.97 -25.27
C VAL A 804 16.90 -6.34 -26.27
N LEU A 805 16.75 -6.53 -27.58
CA LEU A 805 17.73 -6.00 -28.55
C LEU A 805 17.53 -4.53 -28.95
N LYS A 806 16.28 -4.00 -28.93
CA LYS A 806 15.92 -2.68 -29.49
C LYS A 806 16.03 -1.47 -28.54
N ASN A 807 16.40 -1.64 -27.27
CA ASN A 807 16.34 -0.59 -26.21
C ASN A 807 17.49 -0.69 -25.19
#